data_AF-A0A495RPG6-F1
#
_entry.id   AF-A0A495RPG6-F1
#
_cell.length_a   1.000
_cell.length_b   1.000
_cell.length_c   1.000
_cell.angle_alpha   90.00
_cell.angle_beta   90.00
_cell.angle_gamma   90.00
#
_symmetry.space_group_name_H-M   'P 1'
#
loop_
_entity.id
_entity.type
_entity.pdbx_description
1 polymer ?
#
loop_
_entity_poly.entity_id
_entity_poly.type
_entity_poly.pdbx_seq_one_letter_code
_entity_poly.pdbx_strand_id
1 'polypeptide(L)'
;MPSVRARLRAAWRRVRGVPVAGAVIRAADRLVWWRAIRGSGLVDAEYYAAQRGWRGGGAARAIADYVTRGFRQGLSLNPLFDELVAGRSLPEPDRVPALYAYLVSDRRTVSVHPWWDAPASARDDDDAAPLDLVWKRRGSSVVTVRIGERSQTVPVAQLRSWAMEAARQWRGGTIDPGPGAARNDVVIRLLQRGDRDYPRRVLAVVPLVEADDVVVAVVGCDASQWVSLDVAARLFPSLRRAILPREESYRAAVNRAAASQHSRSGTMTVIGPRSDLSAVEIRSLRRDVVSGRAVAPVEIASDGTVAAFGAAGAGARVPYPILNGHPREDVEALGEARREVPLLAGPTFVVAREDWALIGGFDGVPPGPAVAALSATLRARIPGFVCQIDPAVHSTAFARPTVFRGDGAAGTVFADERRAAEDILRAAGFHVRGWCPPRRPSTPMLPDLTWRRPDPTALRWAIKICAPPGPLGAVWGDTHFAHGLAKALRRRGQFVAVDSFDARERWTSSLDDVTLVVRGPYRITPPATGTRVEWIISHPDQITRAEVNDFDIVYAASDRWSATASERWNTVISPLLECTDTDQFYPRGLQRTDEIVFVGTARGIARPSVVVPLAAGIPVRVYGPDWRTYIPASAIAAETIPNDRLSERYETASIVLNDQWPAMREEGFIAMRPFDAVAAGGRVISEDVDGIDRVFGDAVVTFRTEQELVALLHRDPDELFPDFATLSAASERIRRDHSFDARAEQILATVRERRRSSKRHDVAR
;
A
#
# COMPACT_ATOMS: atom_id res chain seq x y z
N MET A 1 28.92 -15.26 18.65
CA MET A 1 29.16 -16.00 17.37
C MET A 1 28.11 -15.81 16.23
N PRO A 2 27.57 -14.61 15.90
CA PRO A 2 26.68 -14.43 14.72
C PRO A 2 27.40 -14.15 13.38
N SER A 3 28.64 -13.63 13.42
CA SER A 3 29.35 -13.08 12.24
C SER A 3 29.82 -14.13 11.22
N VAL A 4 30.12 -15.35 11.66
CA VAL A 4 30.58 -16.45 10.79
C VAL A 4 29.44 -17.01 9.91
N ARG A 5 28.23 -17.10 10.47
CA ARG A 5 27.02 -17.55 9.74
C ARG A 5 26.54 -16.54 8.69
N ALA A 6 26.85 -15.26 8.86
CA ALA A 6 26.50 -14.20 7.89
C ALA A 6 27.45 -14.21 6.68
N ARG A 7 28.75 -14.37 6.90
CA ARG A 7 29.77 -14.47 5.83
C ARG A 7 29.62 -15.74 4.99
N LEU A 8 29.31 -16.88 5.60
CA LEU A 8 28.96 -18.12 4.88
C LEU A 8 27.71 -17.96 4.02
N ARG A 9 26.67 -17.28 4.53
CA ARG A 9 25.43 -17.00 3.77
C ARG A 9 25.67 -16.08 2.57
N ALA A 10 26.63 -15.16 2.62
CA ALA A 10 26.96 -14.28 1.49
C ALA A 10 27.77 -15.00 0.40
N ALA A 11 28.74 -15.84 0.79
CA ALA A 11 29.50 -16.69 -0.13
C ALA A 11 28.60 -17.73 -0.85
N TRP A 12 27.65 -18.31 -0.12
CA TRP A 12 26.71 -19.31 -0.65
C TRP A 12 25.72 -18.72 -1.68
N ARG A 13 25.46 -17.40 -1.63
CA ARG A 13 24.60 -16.68 -2.60
C ARG A 13 25.24 -16.54 -3.97
N ARG A 14 26.57 -16.38 -4.08
CA ARG A 14 27.29 -16.17 -5.36
C ARG A 14 27.35 -17.45 -6.23
N VAL A 15 27.25 -18.63 -5.62
CA VAL A 15 27.33 -19.93 -6.33
C VAL A 15 25.97 -20.37 -6.92
N ARG A 16 24.87 -19.67 -6.58
CA ARG A 16 23.48 -20.01 -6.98
C ARG A 16 23.18 -19.86 -8.48
N GLY A 17 24.03 -19.21 -9.26
CA GLY A 17 23.84 -18.94 -10.69
C GLY A 17 24.30 -20.05 -11.65
N VAL A 18 24.96 -21.11 -11.14
CA VAL A 18 25.53 -22.18 -12.00
C VAL A 18 24.57 -23.40 -12.04
N PRO A 19 24.17 -23.92 -13.22
CA PRO A 19 23.08 -24.89 -13.37
C PRO A 19 23.21 -26.18 -12.53
N VAL A 20 24.42 -26.74 -12.43
CA VAL A 20 24.70 -28.02 -11.74
C VAL A 20 24.90 -27.81 -10.23
N ALA A 21 25.62 -26.76 -9.82
CA ALA A 21 25.82 -26.42 -8.40
C ALA A 21 24.50 -26.01 -7.72
N GLY A 22 23.58 -25.38 -8.46
CA GLY A 22 22.28 -24.98 -7.94
C GLY A 22 21.39 -26.15 -7.50
N ALA A 23 21.50 -27.33 -8.12
CA ALA A 23 20.70 -28.50 -7.73
C ALA A 23 21.17 -29.10 -6.39
N VAL A 24 22.49 -29.21 -6.20
CA VAL A 24 23.10 -29.69 -4.95
C VAL A 24 22.82 -28.73 -3.79
N ILE A 25 22.93 -27.42 -4.02
CA ILE A 25 22.62 -26.40 -3.02
C ILE A 25 21.14 -26.44 -2.61
N ARG A 26 20.21 -26.58 -3.58
CA ARG A 26 18.78 -26.72 -3.27
C ARG A 26 18.47 -27.99 -2.47
N ALA A 27 19.19 -29.08 -2.72
CA ALA A 27 19.04 -30.31 -1.93
C ALA A 27 19.57 -30.13 -0.50
N ALA A 28 20.71 -29.46 -0.32
CA ALA A 28 21.27 -29.14 0.99
C ALA A 28 20.35 -28.21 1.80
N ASP A 29 19.81 -27.15 1.17
CA ASP A 29 18.85 -26.23 1.78
C ASP A 29 17.60 -26.98 2.28
N ARG A 30 17.03 -27.87 1.46
CA ARG A 30 15.88 -28.70 1.85
C ARG A 30 16.17 -29.59 3.06
N LEU A 31 17.39 -30.14 3.16
CA LEU A 31 17.78 -30.96 4.31
C LEU A 31 17.89 -30.12 5.59
N VAL A 32 18.41 -28.90 5.49
CA VAL A 32 18.46 -27.93 6.61
C VAL A 32 17.06 -27.58 7.07
N TRP A 33 16.17 -27.22 6.14
CA TRP A 33 14.76 -26.92 6.44
C TRP A 33 14.08 -28.10 7.11
N TRP A 34 14.27 -29.31 6.55
CA TRP A 34 13.68 -30.52 7.08
C TRP A 34 14.13 -30.80 8.52
N ARG A 35 15.43 -30.66 8.82
CA ARG A 35 15.96 -30.89 10.17
C ARG A 35 15.41 -29.88 11.18
N ALA A 36 15.39 -28.60 10.82
CA ALA A 36 14.85 -27.54 11.67
C ALA A 36 13.37 -27.77 11.99
N ILE A 37 12.56 -28.05 10.96
CA ILE A 37 11.13 -28.30 11.13
C ILE A 37 10.89 -29.58 11.95
N ARG A 38 11.63 -30.67 11.70
CA ARG A 38 11.50 -31.92 12.45
C ARG A 38 11.79 -31.73 13.94
N GLY A 39 12.78 -30.90 14.28
CA GLY A 39 13.14 -30.59 15.66
C GLY A 39 12.15 -29.68 16.41
N SER A 40 11.23 -29.02 15.70
CA SER A 40 10.33 -28.02 16.31
C SER A 40 9.18 -28.61 17.14
N GLY A 41 8.77 -29.86 16.86
CA GLY A 41 7.55 -30.44 17.45
C GLY A 41 6.24 -29.82 16.96
N LEU A 42 6.27 -28.86 16.02
CA LEU A 42 5.09 -28.13 15.52
C LEU A 42 4.29 -28.87 14.45
N VAL A 43 4.75 -30.04 14.00
CA VAL A 43 4.20 -30.72 12.82
C VAL A 43 2.97 -31.55 13.18
N ASP A 44 1.86 -31.27 12.49
CA ASP A 44 0.66 -32.10 12.47
C ASP A 44 0.62 -32.95 11.20
N ALA A 45 1.11 -34.18 11.30
CA ALA A 45 1.23 -35.05 10.13
C ALA A 45 -0.14 -35.52 9.59
N GLU A 46 -1.16 -35.62 10.44
CA GLU A 46 -2.52 -35.98 10.02
C GLU A 46 -3.21 -34.82 9.30
N TYR A 47 -3.04 -33.59 9.79
CA TYR A 47 -3.54 -32.40 9.09
C TYR A 47 -2.86 -32.23 7.72
N TYR A 48 -1.53 -32.42 7.65
CA TYR A 48 -0.84 -32.40 6.37
C TYR A 48 -1.30 -33.54 5.43
N ALA A 49 -1.49 -34.74 5.98
CA ALA A 49 -2.05 -35.88 5.23
C ALA A 49 -3.46 -35.59 4.71
N ALA A 50 -4.31 -34.87 5.46
CA ALA A 50 -5.64 -34.48 5.03
C ALA A 50 -5.59 -33.56 3.80
N GLN A 51 -4.70 -32.57 3.78
CA GLN A 51 -4.48 -31.70 2.61
C GLN A 51 -4.00 -32.49 1.38
N ARG A 52 -3.19 -33.55 1.58
CA ARG A 52 -2.67 -34.39 0.50
C ARG A 52 -3.59 -35.55 0.10
N GLY A 53 -4.60 -35.87 0.90
CA GLY A 53 -5.42 -37.08 0.77
C GLY A 53 -4.66 -38.38 1.00
N TRP A 54 -3.66 -38.38 1.88
CA TRP A 54 -2.95 -39.60 2.25
C TRP A 54 -3.78 -40.40 3.26
N ARG A 55 -3.78 -41.74 3.14
CA ARG A 55 -4.43 -42.66 4.09
C ARG A 55 -3.79 -42.64 5.50
N GLY A 56 -2.63 -42.00 5.61
CA GLY A 56 -1.83 -41.80 6.81
C GLY A 56 -0.45 -41.25 6.42
N GLY A 57 0.23 -40.59 7.35
CA GLY A 57 1.55 -40.05 7.09
C GLY A 57 2.30 -39.75 8.38
N GLY A 58 3.54 -40.23 8.48
CA GLY A 58 4.45 -39.82 9.55
C GLY A 58 5.01 -38.42 9.30
N ALA A 59 5.38 -37.71 10.37
CA ALA A 59 5.93 -36.36 10.30
C ALA A 59 7.09 -36.23 9.29
N ALA A 60 7.98 -37.22 9.21
CA ALA A 60 9.10 -37.23 8.27
C ALA A 60 8.66 -37.09 6.80
N ARG A 61 7.59 -37.79 6.40
CA ARG A 61 7.04 -37.76 5.04
C ARG A 61 6.35 -36.42 4.76
N ALA A 62 5.57 -35.92 5.73
CA ALA A 62 4.91 -34.62 5.64
C ALA A 62 5.93 -33.48 5.42
N ILE A 63 6.98 -33.45 6.24
CA ILE A 63 8.04 -32.42 6.14
C ILE A 63 8.78 -32.54 4.81
N ALA A 64 9.13 -33.75 4.36
CA ALA A 64 9.85 -33.95 3.10
C ALA A 64 9.05 -33.44 1.88
N ASP A 65 7.75 -33.73 1.82
CA ASP A 65 6.87 -33.22 0.76
C ASP A 65 6.69 -31.70 0.87
N TYR A 66 6.51 -31.18 2.10
CA TYR A 66 6.36 -29.77 2.37
C TYR A 66 7.55 -28.95 1.88
N VAL A 67 8.78 -29.26 2.33
CA VAL A 67 10.00 -28.51 1.95
C VAL A 67 10.35 -28.63 0.47
N THR A 68 9.88 -29.69 -0.19
CA THR A 68 10.14 -29.93 -1.61
C THR A 68 9.18 -29.12 -2.49
N ARG A 69 7.88 -29.17 -2.19
CA ARG A 69 6.82 -28.58 -3.02
C ARG A 69 5.61 -28.05 -2.24
N GLY A 70 5.28 -28.61 -1.07
CA GLY A 70 4.03 -28.31 -0.38
C GLY A 70 3.88 -26.84 0.01
N PHE A 71 4.94 -26.21 0.54
CA PHE A 71 4.86 -24.79 0.92
C PHE A 71 4.55 -23.87 -0.27
N ARG A 72 5.07 -24.18 -1.47
CA ARG A 72 4.78 -23.44 -2.71
C ARG A 72 3.36 -23.66 -3.22
N GLN A 73 2.68 -24.70 -2.75
CA GLN A 73 1.28 -24.99 -3.05
C GLN A 73 0.34 -24.41 -1.98
N GLY A 74 0.86 -23.62 -1.03
CA GLY A 74 0.10 -23.03 0.06
C GLY A 74 -0.33 -24.02 1.14
N LEU A 75 0.29 -25.21 1.18
CA LEU A 75 0.04 -26.21 2.21
C LEU A 75 0.75 -25.85 3.50
N SER A 76 0.12 -26.11 4.65
CA SER A 76 0.70 -25.85 5.97
C SER A 76 0.94 -27.14 6.75
N LEU A 77 2.00 -27.17 7.56
CA LEU A 77 2.28 -28.29 8.48
C LEU A 77 1.56 -28.19 9.83
N ASN A 78 0.89 -27.07 10.12
CA ASN A 78 0.21 -26.84 11.40
C ASN A 78 -1.11 -26.07 11.17
N PRO A 79 -2.24 -26.50 11.74
CA PRO A 79 -3.54 -25.83 11.54
C PRO A 79 -3.62 -24.42 12.14
N LEU A 80 -2.74 -24.06 13.07
CA LEU A 80 -2.59 -22.70 13.62
C LEU A 80 -1.56 -21.87 12.85
N PHE A 81 -1.10 -22.33 11.68
CA PHE A 81 -0.08 -21.66 10.89
C PHE A 81 -0.57 -21.48 9.45
N ASP A 82 -0.80 -20.24 9.04
CA ASP A 82 -1.15 -19.86 7.68
C ASP A 82 0.11 -19.41 6.93
N GLU A 83 0.44 -20.11 5.83
CA GLU A 83 1.67 -19.85 5.06
C GLU A 83 1.75 -18.44 4.48
N LEU A 84 0.61 -17.88 4.04
CA LEU A 84 0.57 -16.55 3.42
C LEU A 84 0.68 -15.45 4.46
N VAL A 85 0.04 -15.64 5.62
CA VAL A 85 0.08 -14.68 6.73
C VAL A 85 1.44 -14.70 7.42
N ALA A 86 1.93 -15.88 7.79
CA ALA A 86 3.22 -16.01 8.46
C ALA A 86 4.36 -15.53 7.56
N GLY A 87 4.35 -15.90 6.28
CA GLY A 87 5.36 -15.46 5.32
C GLY A 87 5.46 -13.94 5.19
N ARG A 88 4.41 -13.20 5.52
CA ARG A 88 4.33 -11.75 5.35
C ARG A 88 5.28 -10.97 6.24
N SER A 89 5.47 -11.44 7.47
CA SER A 89 6.32 -10.81 8.49
C SER A 89 7.75 -11.37 8.48
N LEU A 90 8.06 -12.24 7.52
CA LEU A 90 9.30 -13.01 7.48
C LEU A 90 10.17 -12.61 6.26
N PRO A 91 11.51 -12.63 6.40
CA PRO A 91 12.41 -12.35 5.28
C PRO A 91 12.27 -13.35 4.13
N GLU A 92 12.44 -12.88 2.89
CA GLU A 92 12.43 -13.70 1.66
C GLU A 92 11.15 -14.54 1.42
N PRO A 93 9.96 -13.92 1.39
CA PRO A 93 8.65 -14.57 1.57
C PRO A 93 8.17 -15.55 0.47
N ASP A 94 9.03 -15.96 -0.47
CA ASP A 94 8.74 -16.94 -1.51
C ASP A 94 9.92 -17.92 -1.78
N ARG A 95 11.05 -17.72 -1.09
CA ARG A 95 12.29 -18.51 -1.32
C ARG A 95 12.41 -19.70 -0.40
N VAL A 96 12.01 -19.52 0.85
CA VAL A 96 12.09 -20.52 1.92
C VAL A 96 10.68 -20.84 2.45
N PRO A 97 10.46 -22.04 3.02
CA PRO A 97 9.18 -22.34 3.68
C PRO A 97 8.92 -21.38 4.84
N ALA A 98 7.69 -20.86 4.98
CA ALA A 98 7.41 -19.85 6.01
C ALA A 98 7.59 -20.42 7.42
N LEU A 99 7.25 -21.70 7.64
CA LEU A 99 7.50 -22.36 8.93
C LEU A 99 9.00 -22.43 9.26
N TYR A 100 9.86 -22.66 8.27
CA TYR A 100 11.31 -22.64 8.50
C TYR A 100 11.77 -21.22 8.86
N ALA A 101 11.31 -20.20 8.12
CA ALA A 101 11.66 -18.80 8.39
C ALA A 101 11.20 -18.38 9.79
N TYR A 102 10.00 -18.78 10.22
CA TYR A 102 9.50 -18.60 11.58
C TYR A 102 10.49 -19.18 12.60
N LEU A 103 10.91 -20.44 12.43
CA LEU A 103 11.80 -21.13 13.36
C LEU A 103 13.19 -20.50 13.52
N VAL A 104 13.64 -19.68 12.57
CA VAL A 104 14.93 -18.99 12.61
C VAL A 104 14.82 -17.49 12.88
N SER A 105 13.61 -17.00 13.17
CA SER A 105 13.29 -15.59 13.46
C SER A 105 12.94 -15.39 14.95
N ASP A 106 12.71 -14.13 15.36
CA ASP A 106 12.10 -13.85 16.67
C ASP A 106 10.61 -14.22 16.65
N ARG A 107 10.35 -15.48 16.99
CA ARG A 107 9.04 -16.14 16.91
C ARG A 107 7.93 -15.46 17.72
N ARG A 108 8.24 -14.74 18.79
CA ARG A 108 7.23 -14.13 19.67
C ARG A 108 6.47 -12.99 18.99
N THR A 109 7.06 -12.37 17.98
CA THR A 109 6.52 -11.18 17.31
C THR A 109 5.85 -11.48 15.97
N VAL A 110 5.92 -12.73 15.49
CA VAL A 110 5.41 -13.13 14.18
C VAL A 110 3.93 -13.49 14.28
N SER A 111 3.08 -12.78 13.55
CA SER A 111 1.70 -13.22 13.31
C SER A 111 1.70 -14.47 12.42
N VAL A 112 1.23 -15.60 12.95
CA VAL A 112 1.25 -16.90 12.26
C VAL A 112 -0.11 -17.32 11.70
N HIS A 113 -1.20 -16.68 12.12
CA HIS A 113 -2.57 -17.04 11.75
C HIS A 113 -3.44 -15.78 11.63
N PRO A 114 -4.34 -15.67 10.63
CA PRO A 114 -5.12 -14.46 10.41
C PRO A 114 -6.08 -14.13 11.56
N TRP A 115 -6.63 -15.16 12.21
CA TRP A 115 -7.68 -15.00 13.23
C TRP A 115 -7.19 -15.26 14.64
N TRP A 116 -5.91 -15.54 14.84
CA TRP A 116 -5.33 -15.75 16.17
C TRP A 116 -4.12 -14.85 16.34
N ASP A 117 -4.24 -13.90 17.25
CA ASP A 117 -3.18 -12.97 17.61
C ASP A 117 -2.20 -13.66 18.58
N ALA A 118 -1.33 -14.49 17.99
CA ALA A 118 -0.30 -15.20 18.73
C ALA A 118 0.62 -14.25 19.52
N PRO A 119 1.13 -13.13 18.96
CA PRO A 119 1.96 -12.17 19.71
C PRO A 119 1.27 -11.58 20.94
N ALA A 120 -0.01 -11.18 20.84
CA ALA A 120 -0.76 -10.66 21.99
C ALA A 120 -0.99 -11.71 23.09
N SER A 121 -0.83 -13.00 22.77
CA SER A 121 -0.95 -14.10 23.73
C SER A 121 0.39 -14.46 24.40
N ALA A 122 1.50 -13.82 24.02
CA ALA A 122 2.81 -14.04 24.62
C ALA A 122 2.87 -13.41 26.02
N ARG A 123 3.27 -14.18 27.04
CA ARG A 123 3.57 -13.65 28.37
C ARG A 123 5.06 -13.36 28.47
N ASP A 124 5.45 -12.28 29.15
CA ASP A 124 6.86 -11.89 29.30
C ASP A 124 7.71 -12.99 29.94
N ASP A 125 7.16 -13.73 30.90
CA ASP A 125 7.84 -14.80 31.66
C ASP A 125 8.01 -16.13 30.90
N ASP A 126 7.43 -16.29 29.70
CA ASP A 126 7.54 -17.54 28.94
C ASP A 126 8.76 -17.54 27.98
N ASP A 127 9.72 -18.44 28.22
CA ASP A 127 10.88 -18.65 27.33
C ASP A 127 10.52 -19.19 25.92
N ALA A 128 9.27 -19.62 25.70
CA ALA A 128 8.82 -20.24 24.46
C ALA A 128 7.80 -19.40 23.69
N ALA A 129 7.82 -19.49 22.37
CA ALA A 129 6.90 -18.74 21.52
C ALA A 129 5.45 -19.23 21.66
N PRO A 130 4.43 -18.36 21.43
CA PRO A 130 3.02 -18.70 21.67
C PRO A 130 2.53 -19.94 20.91
N LEU A 131 2.91 -20.08 19.62
CA LEU A 131 2.57 -21.27 18.84
C LEU A 131 3.17 -22.54 19.43
N ASP A 132 4.41 -22.48 19.90
CA ASP A 132 5.11 -23.62 20.51
C ASP A 132 4.43 -24.06 21.81
N LEU A 133 4.06 -23.12 22.67
CA LEU A 133 3.37 -23.37 23.94
C LEU A 133 1.99 -24.00 23.73
N VAL A 134 1.18 -23.34 22.89
CA VAL A 134 -0.19 -23.78 22.56
C VAL A 134 -0.15 -25.15 21.90
N TRP A 135 0.80 -25.40 21.00
CA TRP A 135 0.90 -26.67 20.30
C TRP A 135 1.42 -27.81 21.18
N LYS A 136 2.36 -27.52 22.09
CA LYS A 136 2.86 -28.49 23.08
C LYS A 136 1.75 -28.98 24.00
N ARG A 137 0.81 -28.09 24.37
CA ARG A 137 -0.34 -28.38 25.24
C ARG A 137 -1.67 -28.49 24.48
N ARG A 138 -1.64 -28.73 23.16
CA ARG A 138 -2.82 -28.73 22.26
C ARG A 138 -4.02 -29.58 22.68
N GLY A 139 -3.84 -30.58 23.55
CA GLY A 139 -4.93 -31.39 24.10
C GLY A 139 -5.80 -30.65 25.13
N SER A 140 -5.26 -29.64 25.81
CA SER A 140 -5.96 -28.85 26.83
C SER A 140 -5.91 -27.33 26.57
N SER A 141 -5.10 -26.87 25.63
CA SER A 141 -5.01 -25.46 25.26
C SER A 141 -6.27 -24.97 24.52
N VAL A 142 -6.56 -23.69 24.73
CA VAL A 142 -7.55 -22.91 23.99
C VAL A 142 -6.87 -21.75 23.28
N VAL A 143 -7.47 -21.27 22.20
CA VAL A 143 -7.06 -20.05 21.50
C VAL A 143 -8.25 -19.12 21.32
N THR A 144 -8.02 -17.82 21.43
CA THR A 144 -9.04 -16.82 21.13
C THR A 144 -9.01 -16.50 19.65
N VAL A 145 -10.01 -16.96 18.92
CA VAL A 145 -10.20 -16.64 17.50
C VAL A 145 -10.94 -15.31 17.40
N ARG A 146 -10.34 -14.30 16.78
CA ARG A 146 -10.90 -12.95 16.62
C ARG A 146 -11.01 -12.59 15.15
N ILE A 147 -12.21 -12.21 14.74
CA ILE A 147 -12.56 -11.84 13.37
C ILE A 147 -13.45 -10.60 13.43
N GLY A 148 -12.85 -9.46 13.09
CA GLY A 148 -13.48 -8.16 13.32
C GLY A 148 -13.69 -7.94 14.82
N GLU A 149 -14.90 -7.53 15.17
CA GLU A 149 -15.30 -7.29 16.57
C GLU A 149 -15.72 -8.56 17.31
N ARG A 150 -15.97 -9.68 16.60
CA ARG A 150 -16.33 -10.93 17.25
C ARG A 150 -15.07 -11.69 17.65
N SER A 151 -15.10 -12.24 18.86
CA SER A 151 -14.09 -13.16 19.35
C SER A 151 -14.73 -14.36 20.03
N GLN A 152 -14.15 -15.54 19.84
CA GLN A 152 -14.56 -16.76 20.50
C GLN A 152 -13.35 -17.56 20.95
N THR A 153 -13.38 -18.02 22.20
CA THR A 153 -12.40 -18.98 22.72
C THR A 153 -12.73 -20.38 22.21
N VAL A 154 -11.78 -21.01 21.53
CA VAL A 154 -11.95 -22.32 20.89
C VAL A 154 -10.85 -23.27 21.37
N PRO A 155 -11.17 -24.48 21.84
CA PRO A 155 -10.18 -25.53 22.10
C PRO A 155 -9.33 -25.83 20.86
N VAL A 156 -8.01 -25.96 21.02
CA VAL A 156 -7.10 -26.24 19.90
C VAL A 156 -7.47 -27.56 19.19
N ALA A 157 -7.92 -28.56 19.94
CA ALA A 157 -8.41 -29.82 19.38
C ALA A 157 -9.63 -29.62 18.45
N GLN A 158 -10.52 -28.69 18.78
CA GLN A 158 -11.68 -28.36 17.96
C GLN A 158 -11.26 -27.59 16.71
N LEU A 159 -10.41 -26.58 16.84
CA LEU A 159 -9.88 -25.84 15.69
C LEU A 159 -9.13 -26.77 14.71
N ARG A 160 -8.34 -27.70 15.26
CA ARG A 160 -7.67 -28.74 14.47
C ARG A 160 -8.67 -29.61 13.70
N SER A 161 -9.78 -30.02 14.32
CA SER A 161 -10.78 -30.85 13.64
C SER A 161 -11.44 -30.09 12.49
N TRP A 162 -11.77 -28.81 12.71
CA TRP A 162 -12.29 -27.90 11.68
C TRP A 162 -11.30 -27.76 10.53
N ALA A 163 -10.02 -27.53 10.82
CA ALA A 163 -8.98 -27.41 9.81
C ALA A 163 -8.80 -28.69 8.99
N MET A 164 -8.87 -29.87 9.62
CA MET A 164 -8.80 -31.16 8.91
C MET A 164 -10.00 -31.38 7.99
N GLU A 165 -11.21 -30.99 8.42
CA GLU A 165 -12.41 -31.06 7.60
C GLU A 165 -12.31 -30.12 6.40
N ALA A 166 -11.94 -28.85 6.64
CA ALA A 166 -11.74 -27.86 5.59
C ALA A 166 -10.66 -28.30 4.58
N ALA A 167 -9.55 -28.88 5.05
CA ALA A 167 -8.51 -29.41 4.17
C ALA A 167 -9.00 -30.54 3.25
N ARG A 168 -9.89 -31.42 3.75
CA ARG A 168 -10.50 -32.49 2.94
C ARG A 168 -11.47 -31.91 1.92
N GLN A 169 -12.25 -30.90 2.30
CA GLN A 169 -13.15 -30.17 1.39
C GLN A 169 -12.34 -29.49 0.27
N TRP A 170 -11.29 -28.73 0.62
CA TRP A 170 -10.40 -28.07 -0.34
C TRP A 170 -9.83 -29.02 -1.38
N ARG A 171 -9.42 -30.23 -0.95
CA ARG A 171 -8.91 -31.27 -1.87
C ARG A 171 -9.96 -31.71 -2.89
N GLY A 172 -11.25 -31.64 -2.55
CA GLY A 172 -12.36 -31.88 -3.47
C GLY A 172 -12.38 -30.94 -4.68
N GLY A 173 -11.65 -29.82 -4.61
CA GLY A 173 -11.49 -28.87 -5.70
C GLY A 173 -12.56 -27.79 -5.64
N THR A 174 -13.44 -27.75 -6.64
CA THR A 174 -14.47 -26.70 -6.74
C THR A 174 -15.52 -26.91 -5.65
N ILE A 175 -15.88 -25.83 -4.96
CA ILE A 175 -16.91 -25.82 -3.93
C ILE A 175 -17.85 -24.67 -4.24
N ASP A 176 -19.12 -24.98 -4.51
CA ASP A 176 -20.17 -23.98 -4.68
C ASP A 176 -20.54 -23.38 -3.33
N PRO A 177 -20.98 -22.11 -3.27
CA PRO A 177 -21.20 -21.39 -2.01
C PRO A 177 -22.39 -21.89 -1.17
N GLY A 178 -23.07 -22.97 -1.58
CA GLY A 178 -24.28 -23.50 -0.94
C GLY A 178 -25.49 -22.54 -1.05
N PRO A 179 -26.69 -22.94 -0.62
CA PRO A 179 -27.88 -22.08 -0.66
C PRO A 179 -27.71 -20.85 0.24
N GLY A 180 -28.04 -19.67 -0.27
CA GLY A 180 -28.03 -18.42 0.50
C GLY A 180 -29.19 -18.27 1.47
N ALA A 181 -29.01 -17.45 2.50
CA ALA A 181 -30.11 -16.99 3.34
C ALA A 181 -31.11 -16.17 2.49
N ALA A 182 -32.38 -16.10 2.92
CA ALA A 182 -33.40 -15.29 2.26
C ALA A 182 -33.19 -13.78 2.53
N ARG A 183 -32.07 -13.22 2.03
CA ARG A 183 -31.76 -11.79 2.07
C ARG A 183 -31.98 -11.18 0.69
N ASN A 184 -32.46 -9.93 0.69
CA ASN A 184 -32.67 -9.17 -0.53
C ASN A 184 -31.32 -8.77 -1.14
N ASP A 185 -30.38 -8.32 -0.32
CA ASP A 185 -29.08 -7.86 -0.80
C ASP A 185 -28.02 -8.96 -0.71
N VAL A 186 -27.19 -9.05 -1.75
CA VAL A 186 -26.06 -9.97 -1.82
C VAL A 186 -24.77 -9.20 -2.09
N VAL A 187 -23.72 -9.59 -1.36
CA VAL A 187 -22.36 -9.07 -1.55
C VAL A 187 -21.44 -10.22 -1.97
N ILE A 188 -20.92 -10.15 -3.19
CA ILE A 188 -19.98 -11.13 -3.73
C ILE A 188 -18.58 -10.54 -3.67
N ARG A 189 -17.74 -11.09 -2.81
CA ARG A 189 -16.33 -10.74 -2.71
C ARG A 189 -15.50 -11.78 -3.46
N LEU A 190 -14.90 -11.38 -4.58
CA LEU A 190 -13.93 -12.21 -5.27
C LEU A 190 -12.56 -12.10 -4.59
N LEU A 191 -11.83 -13.20 -4.54
CA LEU A 191 -10.44 -13.27 -4.10
C LEU A 191 -9.63 -14.14 -5.07
N GLN A 192 -8.32 -14.01 -5.03
CA GLN A 192 -7.40 -14.73 -5.89
C GLN A 192 -6.42 -15.56 -5.06
N ARG A 193 -5.95 -16.65 -5.67
CA ARG A 193 -4.85 -17.45 -5.14
C ARG A 193 -3.64 -16.59 -4.78
N GLY A 194 -3.01 -16.88 -3.64
CA GLY A 194 -1.78 -16.20 -3.20
C GLY A 194 -1.97 -14.75 -2.80
N ASP A 195 -3.21 -14.27 -2.68
CA ASP A 195 -3.53 -12.97 -2.09
C ASP A 195 -3.15 -12.99 -0.61
N ARG A 196 -2.05 -12.30 -0.25
CA ARG A 196 -1.60 -12.20 1.15
C ARG A 196 -2.42 -11.22 1.98
N ASP A 197 -3.24 -10.38 1.34
CA ASP A 197 -4.16 -9.45 2.00
C ASP A 197 -5.54 -10.04 2.21
N TYR A 198 -5.77 -11.30 1.81
CA TYR A 198 -7.08 -11.93 1.94
C TYR A 198 -7.72 -11.79 3.34
N PRO A 199 -6.99 -11.80 4.48
CA PRO A 199 -7.63 -11.64 5.78
C PRO A 199 -8.25 -10.25 5.94
N ARG A 200 -7.53 -9.18 5.57
CA ARG A 200 -8.05 -7.79 5.58
C ARG A 200 -9.28 -7.65 4.68
N ARG A 201 -9.25 -8.34 3.54
CA ARG A 201 -10.30 -8.32 2.51
C ARG A 201 -11.57 -9.06 2.95
N VAL A 202 -11.41 -10.16 3.69
CA VAL A 202 -12.52 -10.85 4.35
C VAL A 202 -13.09 -9.97 5.46
N LEU A 203 -12.24 -9.37 6.30
CA LEU A 203 -12.68 -8.46 7.36
C LEU A 203 -13.46 -7.25 6.84
N ALA A 204 -13.14 -6.76 5.64
CA ALA A 204 -13.86 -5.64 5.02
C ALA A 204 -15.35 -5.94 4.74
N VAL A 205 -15.74 -7.21 4.57
CA VAL A 205 -17.13 -7.61 4.30
C VAL A 205 -17.81 -8.27 5.51
N VAL A 206 -17.07 -8.64 6.55
CA VAL A 206 -17.63 -9.23 7.78
C VAL A 206 -18.73 -8.34 8.41
N PRO A 207 -18.60 -7.00 8.50
CA PRO A 207 -19.67 -6.16 9.04
C PRO A 207 -20.99 -6.18 8.25
N LEU A 208 -21.02 -6.78 7.06
CA LEU A 208 -22.21 -6.86 6.20
C LEU A 208 -23.02 -8.13 6.45
N VAL A 209 -22.44 -9.17 7.06
CA VAL A 209 -23.06 -10.51 7.21
C VAL A 209 -24.35 -10.54 8.04
N GLU A 210 -24.62 -9.49 8.81
CA GLU A 210 -25.83 -9.41 9.65
C GLU A 210 -27.07 -8.99 8.83
N ALA A 211 -26.87 -8.19 7.78
CA ALA A 211 -27.94 -7.64 6.95
C ALA A 211 -27.96 -8.28 5.55
N ASP A 212 -26.80 -8.61 5.01
CA ASP A 212 -26.59 -9.05 3.64
C ASP A 212 -26.27 -10.54 3.56
N ASP A 213 -26.54 -11.17 2.42
CA ASP A 213 -25.98 -12.49 2.10
C ASP A 213 -24.58 -12.30 1.48
N VAL A 214 -23.54 -12.70 2.20
CA VAL A 214 -22.14 -12.44 1.81
C VAL A 214 -21.49 -13.71 1.28
N VAL A 215 -20.97 -13.66 0.06
CA VAL A 215 -20.23 -14.75 -0.58
C VAL A 215 -18.78 -14.34 -0.79
N VAL A 216 -17.85 -15.05 -0.17
CA VAL A 216 -16.41 -14.94 -0.47
C VAL A 216 -16.01 -16.07 -1.41
N ALA A 217 -15.78 -15.75 -2.68
CA ALA A 217 -15.42 -16.73 -3.71
C ALA A 217 -13.95 -16.59 -4.09
N VAL A 218 -13.17 -17.65 -3.91
CA VAL A 218 -11.72 -17.64 -4.12
C VAL A 218 -11.34 -18.42 -5.38
N VAL A 219 -10.76 -17.73 -6.35
CA VAL A 219 -10.28 -18.32 -7.62
C VAL A 219 -8.93 -18.99 -7.42
N GLY A 220 -8.89 -20.31 -7.62
CA GLY A 220 -7.69 -21.12 -7.44
C GLY A 220 -7.19 -21.19 -6.00
N CYS A 221 -8.09 -21.11 -5.01
CA CYS A 221 -7.83 -21.03 -3.57
C CYS A 221 -6.67 -21.93 -3.09
N ASP A 222 -5.72 -21.37 -2.34
CA ASP A 222 -4.70 -22.16 -1.64
C ASP A 222 -5.29 -22.85 -0.40
N ALA A 223 -4.67 -23.95 0.05
CA ALA A 223 -5.19 -24.74 1.18
C ALA A 223 -5.30 -23.93 2.47
N SER A 224 -4.27 -23.16 2.82
CA SER A 224 -4.26 -22.27 3.98
C SER A 224 -5.34 -21.18 3.91
N GLN A 225 -5.51 -20.54 2.74
CA GLN A 225 -6.58 -19.56 2.53
C GLN A 225 -7.97 -20.17 2.78
N TRP A 226 -8.22 -21.38 2.25
CA TRP A 226 -9.50 -22.05 2.44
C TRP A 226 -9.75 -22.43 3.89
N VAL A 227 -8.76 -23.03 4.56
CA VAL A 227 -8.89 -23.45 5.97
C VAL A 227 -9.23 -22.26 6.85
N SER A 228 -8.52 -21.14 6.69
CA SER A 228 -8.78 -19.91 7.43
C SER A 228 -10.16 -19.32 7.11
N LEU A 229 -10.58 -19.32 5.84
CA LEU A 229 -11.91 -18.85 5.44
C LEU A 229 -13.03 -19.75 6.00
N ASP A 230 -12.82 -21.06 6.06
CA ASP A 230 -13.76 -22.03 6.64
C ASP A 230 -13.94 -21.79 8.13
N VAL A 231 -12.84 -21.57 8.88
CA VAL A 231 -12.91 -21.19 10.29
C VAL A 231 -13.72 -19.90 10.48
N ALA A 232 -13.54 -18.91 9.60
CA ALA A 232 -14.33 -17.67 9.66
C ALA A 232 -15.83 -17.94 9.44
N ALA A 233 -16.19 -18.75 8.44
CA ALA A 233 -17.57 -19.09 8.16
C ALA A 233 -18.24 -19.93 9.27
N ARG A 234 -17.48 -20.67 10.07
CA ARG A 234 -18.03 -21.38 11.26
C ARG A 234 -18.44 -20.40 12.36
N LEU A 235 -17.76 -19.26 12.48
CA LEU A 235 -18.10 -18.19 13.44
C LEU A 235 -19.19 -17.25 12.89
N PHE A 236 -19.29 -17.15 11.56
CA PHE A 236 -20.31 -16.38 10.86
C PHE A 236 -21.05 -17.28 9.85
N PRO A 237 -22.11 -18.00 10.25
CA PRO A 237 -22.82 -18.90 9.34
C PRO A 237 -23.39 -18.23 8.08
N SER A 238 -23.67 -16.91 8.14
CA SER A 238 -24.10 -16.09 6.99
C SER A 238 -22.96 -15.69 6.04
N LEU A 239 -21.69 -15.93 6.42
CA LEU A 239 -20.54 -15.78 5.55
C LEU A 239 -20.36 -17.07 4.72
N ARG A 240 -20.88 -17.03 3.50
CA ARG A 240 -20.74 -18.14 2.55
C ARG A 240 -19.39 -18.05 1.84
N ARG A 241 -18.90 -19.19 1.39
CA ARG A 241 -17.55 -19.36 0.86
C ARG A 241 -17.55 -20.34 -0.30
N ALA A 242 -16.78 -20.05 -1.34
CA ALA A 242 -16.66 -20.90 -2.52
C ALA A 242 -15.21 -21.05 -2.96
N ILE A 243 -14.88 -22.21 -3.51
CA ILE A 243 -13.64 -22.45 -4.25
C ILE A 243 -13.99 -22.49 -5.73
N LEU A 244 -13.39 -21.58 -6.50
CA LEU A 244 -13.54 -21.54 -7.94
C LEU A 244 -12.28 -22.12 -8.62
N PRO A 245 -12.40 -22.72 -9.83
CA PRO A 245 -11.25 -23.21 -10.59
C PRO A 245 -10.18 -22.15 -10.82
N ARG A 246 -8.93 -22.58 -10.96
CA ARG A 246 -7.79 -21.66 -11.16
C ARG A 246 -7.87 -20.88 -12.47
N GLU A 247 -8.42 -21.48 -13.51
CA GLU A 247 -8.54 -20.89 -14.86
C GLU A 247 -9.95 -20.39 -15.13
N GLU A 248 -10.72 -20.11 -14.08
CA GLU A 248 -12.04 -19.51 -14.21
C GLU A 248 -11.91 -18.11 -14.83
N SER A 249 -12.83 -17.75 -15.71
CA SER A 249 -12.93 -16.37 -16.17
C SER A 249 -13.69 -15.52 -15.16
N TYR A 250 -13.53 -14.20 -15.22
CA TYR A 250 -14.22 -13.29 -14.31
C TYR A 250 -15.75 -13.47 -14.40
N ARG A 251 -16.26 -13.65 -15.62
CA ARG A 251 -17.70 -13.82 -15.90
C ARG A 251 -18.25 -15.06 -15.22
N ALA A 252 -17.58 -16.20 -15.41
CA ALA A 252 -17.98 -17.47 -14.83
C ALA A 252 -17.86 -17.46 -13.30
N ALA A 253 -16.81 -16.82 -12.76
CA ALA A 253 -16.64 -16.65 -11.32
C ALA A 253 -17.81 -15.87 -10.68
N VAL A 254 -18.24 -14.75 -11.29
CA VAL A 254 -19.38 -13.96 -10.80
C VAL A 254 -20.68 -14.75 -10.93
N ASN A 255 -20.95 -15.37 -12.08
CA ASN A 255 -22.17 -16.16 -12.28
C ASN A 255 -22.28 -17.29 -11.26
N ARG A 256 -21.20 -18.04 -11.02
CA ARG A 256 -21.21 -19.15 -10.06
C ARG A 256 -21.42 -18.68 -8.62
N ALA A 257 -20.80 -17.57 -8.23
CA ALA A 257 -21.04 -16.98 -6.92
C ALA A 257 -22.49 -16.49 -6.77
N ALA A 258 -23.06 -15.93 -7.85
CA ALA A 258 -24.43 -15.43 -7.90
C ALA A 258 -25.50 -16.53 -8.06
N ALA A 259 -25.18 -17.74 -8.52
CA ALA A 259 -26.16 -18.79 -8.83
C ALA A 259 -26.92 -19.35 -7.60
N SER A 260 -26.37 -19.14 -6.41
CA SER A 260 -26.87 -19.69 -5.14
C SER A 260 -28.03 -18.91 -4.50
N GLN A 261 -28.73 -18.11 -5.31
CA GLN A 261 -29.52 -16.99 -4.87
C GLN A 261 -31.02 -17.17 -5.15
N HIS A 262 -31.83 -17.08 -4.10
CA HIS A 262 -33.28 -17.34 -4.19
C HIS A 262 -34.11 -16.08 -4.49
N SER A 263 -33.69 -14.91 -3.99
CA SER A 263 -34.43 -13.66 -4.23
C SER A 263 -34.11 -13.04 -5.59
N ARG A 264 -35.10 -12.42 -6.21
CA ARG A 264 -34.93 -11.54 -7.38
C ARG A 264 -35.03 -10.05 -7.02
N SER A 265 -35.38 -9.72 -5.78
CA SER A 265 -35.45 -8.35 -5.27
C SER A 265 -34.16 -7.97 -4.52
N GLY A 266 -33.90 -6.67 -4.43
CA GLY A 266 -32.69 -6.12 -3.79
C GLY A 266 -31.53 -5.93 -4.76
N THR A 267 -30.33 -5.76 -4.22
CA THR A 267 -29.12 -5.43 -4.96
C THR A 267 -28.10 -6.57 -4.94
N MET A 268 -27.30 -6.65 -6.00
CA MET A 268 -26.11 -7.47 -6.06
C MET A 268 -24.89 -6.56 -6.16
N THR A 269 -24.05 -6.60 -5.13
CA THR A 269 -22.76 -5.91 -5.11
C THR A 269 -21.64 -6.90 -5.42
N VAL A 270 -20.98 -6.75 -6.55
CA VAL A 270 -19.79 -7.52 -6.92
C VAL A 270 -18.57 -6.70 -6.57
N ILE A 271 -17.70 -7.26 -5.73
CA ILE A 271 -16.45 -6.63 -5.32
C ILE A 271 -15.30 -7.36 -5.98
N GLY A 272 -14.58 -6.64 -6.83
CA GLY A 272 -13.47 -7.17 -7.59
C GLY A 272 -12.34 -7.71 -6.69
N PRO A 273 -11.51 -8.63 -7.21
CA PRO A 273 -10.51 -9.35 -6.42
C PRO A 273 -9.37 -8.49 -5.89
N ARG A 274 -9.26 -7.22 -6.30
CA ARG A 274 -8.20 -6.32 -5.83
C ARG A 274 -8.70 -5.16 -4.97
N SER A 275 -10.01 -4.91 -5.02
CA SER A 275 -10.71 -3.83 -4.33
C SER A 275 -10.45 -3.86 -2.83
N ASP A 276 -10.18 -2.72 -2.21
CA ASP A 276 -10.00 -2.56 -0.77
C ASP A 276 -11.21 -1.93 -0.06
N LEU A 277 -12.33 -1.79 -0.77
CA LEU A 277 -13.55 -1.16 -0.24
C LEU A 277 -13.96 -1.74 1.12
N SER A 278 -14.16 -0.85 2.07
CA SER A 278 -14.71 -1.11 3.39
C SER A 278 -16.22 -1.35 3.35
N ALA A 279 -16.77 -1.91 4.43
CA ALA A 279 -18.21 -2.08 4.59
C ALA A 279 -18.98 -0.75 4.45
N VAL A 280 -18.40 0.37 4.90
CA VAL A 280 -19.02 1.70 4.80
C VAL A 280 -19.11 2.14 3.35
N GLU A 281 -18.02 1.99 2.59
CA GLU A 281 -17.98 2.33 1.16
C GLU A 281 -18.90 1.43 0.34
N ILE A 282 -18.96 0.13 0.64
CA ILE A 282 -19.89 -0.82 -0.02
C ILE A 282 -21.35 -0.38 0.21
N ARG A 283 -21.69 0.02 1.45
CA ARG A 283 -23.02 0.55 1.78
C ARG A 283 -23.31 1.88 1.08
N SER A 284 -22.30 2.74 0.93
CA SER A 284 -22.44 4.01 0.20
C SER A 284 -22.69 3.76 -1.29
N LEU A 285 -21.88 2.88 -1.90
CA LEU A 285 -21.96 2.55 -3.32
C LEU A 285 -23.31 1.93 -3.70
N ARG A 286 -23.89 1.08 -2.85
CA ARG A 286 -25.20 0.45 -3.09
C ARG A 286 -26.41 1.34 -2.84
N ARG A 287 -26.23 2.49 -2.18
CA ARG A 287 -27.33 3.37 -1.80
C ARG A 287 -28.11 3.80 -3.05
N ASP A 288 -29.43 3.81 -2.98
CA ASP A 288 -30.33 4.25 -4.06
C ASP A 288 -30.18 3.49 -5.40
N VAL A 289 -29.61 2.28 -5.36
CA VAL A 289 -29.59 1.38 -6.51
C VAL A 289 -30.89 0.60 -6.54
N VAL A 290 -31.65 0.80 -7.62
CA VAL A 290 -32.94 0.16 -7.91
C VAL A 290 -32.92 -0.39 -9.34
N SER A 291 -33.95 -1.13 -9.70
CA SER A 291 -34.19 -1.62 -11.07
C SER A 291 -34.04 -0.48 -12.09
N GLY A 292 -33.30 -0.71 -13.17
CA GLY A 292 -32.94 0.29 -14.18
C GLY A 292 -31.64 1.06 -13.90
N ARG A 293 -30.87 0.71 -12.87
CA ARG A 293 -29.63 1.42 -12.50
C ARG A 293 -28.51 0.48 -12.08
N ALA A 294 -27.29 0.76 -12.54
CA ALA A 294 -26.07 0.17 -12.02
C ALA A 294 -25.04 1.24 -11.66
N VAL A 295 -24.29 1.00 -10.58
CA VAL A 295 -23.31 1.94 -10.03
C VAL A 295 -21.96 1.24 -9.85
N ALA A 296 -20.86 1.89 -10.20
CA ALA A 296 -19.51 1.40 -9.93
C ALA A 296 -18.66 2.48 -9.24
N PRO A 297 -17.61 2.10 -8.51
CA PRO A 297 -16.68 3.06 -7.93
C PRO A 297 -15.69 3.56 -9.00
N VAL A 298 -14.88 4.54 -8.65
CA VAL A 298 -13.69 4.88 -9.43
C VAL A 298 -12.66 3.78 -9.23
N GLU A 299 -12.14 3.21 -10.31
CA GLU A 299 -11.17 2.13 -10.24
C GLU A 299 -9.76 2.71 -10.33
N ILE A 300 -8.93 2.38 -9.34
CA ILE A 300 -7.55 2.85 -9.24
C ILE A 300 -6.58 1.71 -9.56
N ALA A 301 -5.65 1.99 -10.47
CA ALA A 301 -4.58 1.08 -10.86
C ALA A 301 -3.57 0.85 -9.73
N SER A 302 -2.74 -0.18 -9.90
CA SER A 302 -1.74 -0.57 -8.91
C SER A 302 -0.64 0.46 -8.72
N ASP A 303 -0.39 1.30 -9.72
CA ASP A 303 0.57 2.41 -9.66
C ASP A 303 -0.01 3.67 -8.96
N GLY A 304 -1.30 3.65 -8.60
CA GLY A 304 -2.01 4.76 -7.97
C GLY A 304 -2.77 5.67 -8.94
N THR A 305 -2.57 5.54 -10.26
CA THR A 305 -3.32 6.29 -11.29
C THR A 305 -4.73 5.74 -11.48
N VAL A 306 -5.60 6.49 -12.13
CA VAL A 306 -6.96 6.05 -12.47
C VAL A 306 -6.88 4.91 -13.48
N ALA A 307 -7.41 3.74 -13.12
CA ALA A 307 -7.59 2.63 -14.06
C ALA A 307 -8.78 2.93 -14.99
N ALA A 308 -9.90 3.38 -14.41
CA ALA A 308 -11.05 3.87 -15.15
C ALA A 308 -12.01 4.66 -14.23
N PHE A 309 -12.48 5.81 -14.70
CA PHE A 309 -13.65 6.49 -14.14
C PHE A 309 -14.97 5.91 -14.69
N GLY A 310 -14.91 5.00 -15.67
CA GLY A 310 -16.03 4.53 -16.48
C GLY A 310 -15.50 4.20 -17.86
N ALA A 311 -16.37 3.91 -18.81
CA ALA A 311 -15.95 3.65 -20.18
C ALA A 311 -16.96 4.21 -21.20
N ALA A 312 -16.46 4.45 -22.41
CA ALA A 312 -17.28 4.81 -23.56
C ALA A 312 -16.95 3.90 -24.73
N GLY A 313 -17.99 3.39 -25.40
CA GLY A 313 -17.79 2.81 -26.72
C GLY A 313 -17.27 3.91 -27.66
N ALA A 314 -16.24 3.63 -28.46
CA ALA A 314 -15.69 4.59 -29.41
C ALA A 314 -15.84 4.08 -30.84
N GLY A 315 -16.93 3.37 -31.14
CA GLY A 315 -17.07 2.61 -32.39
C GLY A 315 -16.02 1.49 -32.53
N ALA A 316 -15.49 1.00 -31.41
CA ALA A 316 -14.38 0.03 -31.36
C ALA A 316 -14.77 -1.20 -30.53
N ARG A 317 -13.99 -2.28 -30.67
CA ARG A 317 -14.15 -3.54 -29.89
C ARG A 317 -13.67 -3.43 -28.45
N VAL A 318 -12.81 -2.46 -28.17
CA VAL A 318 -12.33 -2.15 -26.81
C VAL A 318 -12.79 -0.75 -26.48
N PRO A 319 -13.67 -0.57 -25.48
CA PRO A 319 -14.15 0.74 -25.09
C PRO A 319 -13.02 1.55 -24.46
N TYR A 320 -13.07 2.87 -24.59
CA TYR A 320 -12.11 3.78 -23.99
C TYR A 320 -12.37 3.85 -22.47
N PRO A 321 -11.41 3.43 -21.62
CA PRO A 321 -11.50 3.64 -20.18
C PRO A 321 -11.26 5.12 -19.88
N ILE A 322 -12.32 5.83 -19.48
CA ILE A 322 -12.29 7.28 -19.29
C ILE A 322 -11.30 7.62 -18.17
N LEU A 323 -10.42 8.61 -18.43
CA LEU A 323 -9.34 9.05 -17.54
C LEU A 323 -8.28 7.97 -17.21
N ASN A 324 -8.16 6.90 -18.00
CA ASN A 324 -7.12 5.90 -17.76
C ASN A 324 -5.70 6.52 -17.76
N GLY A 325 -4.91 6.20 -16.74
CA GLY A 325 -3.55 6.71 -16.57
C GLY A 325 -3.45 8.17 -16.12
N HIS A 326 -4.57 8.82 -15.82
CA HIS A 326 -4.59 10.13 -15.17
C HIS A 326 -4.33 10.00 -13.67
N PRO A 327 -3.74 11.02 -13.01
CA PRO A 327 -3.70 11.09 -11.55
C PRO A 327 -5.11 11.19 -10.94
N ARG A 328 -5.25 10.83 -9.66
CA ARG A 328 -6.56 10.82 -8.97
C ARG A 328 -7.17 12.20 -8.87
N GLU A 329 -6.34 13.22 -8.79
CA GLU A 329 -6.72 14.63 -8.74
C GLU A 329 -7.52 15.09 -9.96
N ASP A 330 -7.40 14.40 -11.12
CA ASP A 330 -8.24 14.69 -12.28
C ASP A 330 -9.68 14.21 -12.09
N VAL A 331 -9.91 13.21 -11.24
CA VAL A 331 -11.24 12.76 -10.84
C VAL A 331 -11.85 13.67 -9.79
N GLU A 332 -11.03 14.24 -8.89
CA GLU A 332 -11.51 15.22 -7.89
C GLU A 332 -12.18 16.43 -8.56
N ALA A 333 -11.71 16.83 -9.75
CA ALA A 333 -12.33 17.90 -10.54
C ALA A 333 -13.78 17.59 -10.99
N LEU A 334 -14.18 16.32 -11.00
CA LEU A 334 -15.55 15.90 -11.31
C LEU A 334 -16.52 16.06 -10.12
N GLY A 335 -16.01 16.36 -8.93
CA GLY A 335 -16.77 16.44 -7.67
C GLY A 335 -17.19 15.07 -7.15
N GLU A 336 -17.89 15.05 -6.02
CA GLU A 336 -18.27 13.82 -5.30
C GLU A 336 -19.63 13.25 -5.72
N ALA A 337 -20.42 14.00 -6.49
CA ALA A 337 -21.75 13.56 -6.92
C ALA A 337 -21.65 12.46 -7.98
N ARG A 338 -22.55 11.46 -7.90
CA ARG A 338 -22.64 10.40 -8.90
C ARG A 338 -22.80 10.97 -10.31
N ARG A 339 -22.02 10.43 -11.24
CA ARG A 339 -22.00 10.85 -12.65
C ARG A 339 -22.50 9.72 -13.52
N GLU A 340 -23.37 10.03 -14.47
CA GLU A 340 -23.74 9.07 -15.50
C GLU A 340 -22.56 8.85 -16.45
N VAL A 341 -22.36 7.59 -16.81
CA VAL A 341 -21.35 7.17 -17.79
C VAL A 341 -22.00 6.25 -18.82
N PRO A 342 -21.48 6.17 -20.06
CA PRO A 342 -22.05 5.26 -21.05
C PRO A 342 -21.95 3.80 -20.63
N LEU A 343 -20.77 3.38 -20.15
CA LEU A 343 -20.48 2.01 -19.73
C LEU A 343 -19.76 2.04 -18.38
N LEU A 344 -20.07 1.09 -17.50
CA LEU A 344 -19.25 0.84 -16.32
C LEU A 344 -17.91 0.20 -16.72
N ALA A 345 -16.91 0.36 -15.85
CA ALA A 345 -15.58 -0.20 -16.04
C ALA A 345 -15.06 -0.82 -14.74
N GLY A 346 -14.07 -1.70 -14.89
CA GLY A 346 -13.47 -2.43 -13.77
C GLY A 346 -14.32 -3.60 -13.24
N PRO A 347 -13.80 -4.35 -12.26
CA PRO A 347 -14.43 -5.56 -11.73
C PRO A 347 -15.40 -5.33 -10.55
N THR A 348 -15.58 -4.11 -10.08
CA THR A 348 -16.46 -3.79 -8.94
C THR A 348 -17.69 -3.01 -9.42
N PHE A 349 -18.89 -3.48 -9.08
CA PHE A 349 -20.14 -2.79 -9.44
C PHE A 349 -21.31 -3.25 -8.55
N VAL A 350 -22.38 -2.47 -8.55
CA VAL A 350 -23.68 -2.77 -7.94
C VAL A 350 -24.76 -2.70 -9.01
N VAL A 351 -25.67 -3.67 -9.01
CA VAL A 351 -26.83 -3.72 -9.92
C VAL A 351 -28.05 -4.26 -9.18
N ALA A 352 -29.26 -3.92 -9.62
CA ALA A 352 -30.46 -4.59 -9.12
C ALA A 352 -30.46 -6.07 -9.53
N ARG A 353 -30.92 -6.93 -8.62
CA ARG A 353 -30.99 -8.38 -8.87
C ARG A 353 -32.02 -8.73 -9.95
N GLU A 354 -33.07 -7.94 -10.06
CA GLU A 354 -34.08 -8.06 -11.11
C GLU A 354 -33.44 -7.88 -12.49
N ASP A 355 -32.68 -6.81 -12.69
CA ASP A 355 -31.99 -6.51 -13.94
C ASP A 355 -30.95 -7.59 -14.27
N TRP A 356 -30.18 -8.02 -13.27
CA TRP A 356 -29.22 -9.11 -13.42
C TRP A 356 -29.89 -10.41 -13.87
N ALA A 357 -31.02 -10.77 -13.26
CA ALA A 357 -31.78 -11.97 -13.60
C ALA A 357 -32.42 -11.85 -14.99
N LEU A 358 -32.96 -10.68 -15.34
CA LEU A 358 -33.60 -10.40 -16.63
C LEU A 358 -32.65 -10.61 -17.81
N ILE A 359 -31.38 -10.23 -17.65
CA ILE A 359 -30.38 -10.45 -18.70
C ILE A 359 -29.79 -11.85 -18.68
N GLY A 360 -30.04 -12.66 -17.65
CA GLY A 360 -29.44 -13.99 -17.47
C GLY A 360 -27.99 -13.95 -16.96
N GLY A 361 -27.64 -12.94 -16.16
CA GLY A 361 -26.27 -12.70 -15.71
C GLY A 361 -25.29 -12.55 -16.86
N PHE A 362 -24.03 -12.95 -16.65
CA PHE A 362 -23.04 -12.92 -17.73
C PHE A 362 -23.29 -13.95 -18.83
N ASP A 363 -24.16 -14.96 -18.64
CA ASP A 363 -24.43 -15.95 -19.69
C ASP A 363 -25.23 -15.32 -20.85
N GLY A 364 -26.06 -14.30 -20.56
CA GLY A 364 -26.74 -13.51 -21.57
C GLY A 364 -25.97 -12.31 -22.10
N VAL A 365 -24.72 -12.11 -21.68
CA VAL A 365 -23.84 -11.04 -22.14
C VAL A 365 -22.89 -11.58 -23.23
N PRO A 366 -22.56 -10.82 -24.29
CA PRO A 366 -21.55 -11.23 -25.27
C PRO A 366 -20.12 -11.39 -24.68
N PRO A 367 -19.21 -12.13 -25.35
CA PRO A 367 -17.79 -12.16 -24.96
C PRO A 367 -17.12 -10.81 -25.19
N GLY A 368 -16.08 -10.51 -24.41
CA GLY A 368 -15.36 -9.24 -24.44
C GLY A 368 -15.11 -8.67 -23.03
N PRO A 369 -14.82 -7.36 -22.91
CA PRO A 369 -14.65 -6.69 -21.62
C PRO A 369 -15.90 -6.82 -20.75
N ALA A 370 -15.86 -7.69 -19.74
CA ALA A 370 -17.03 -8.20 -19.05
C ALA A 370 -18.01 -7.12 -18.58
N VAL A 371 -17.56 -6.14 -17.78
CA VAL A 371 -18.43 -5.14 -17.16
C VAL A 371 -18.92 -4.07 -18.15
N ALA A 372 -18.11 -3.72 -19.16
CA ALA A 372 -18.58 -2.85 -20.23
C ALA A 372 -19.64 -3.55 -21.11
N ALA A 373 -19.43 -4.83 -21.43
CA ALA A 373 -20.40 -5.64 -22.16
C ALA A 373 -21.70 -5.85 -21.36
N LEU A 374 -21.61 -6.02 -20.04
CA LEU A 374 -22.75 -6.06 -19.13
C LEU A 374 -23.57 -4.76 -19.22
N SER A 375 -22.89 -3.62 -19.12
CA SER A 375 -23.52 -2.29 -19.21
C SER A 375 -24.26 -2.10 -20.53
N ALA A 376 -23.62 -2.48 -21.65
CA ALA A 376 -24.22 -2.42 -22.97
C ALA A 376 -25.46 -3.33 -23.10
N THR A 377 -25.40 -4.55 -22.57
CA THR A 377 -26.54 -5.49 -22.59
C THR A 377 -27.70 -5.00 -21.74
N LEU A 378 -27.43 -4.45 -20.53
CA LEU A 378 -28.46 -3.87 -19.67
C LEU A 378 -29.19 -2.71 -20.37
N ARG A 379 -28.44 -1.77 -20.95
CA ARG A 379 -29.00 -0.65 -21.72
C ARG A 379 -29.78 -1.08 -22.96
N ALA A 380 -29.36 -2.17 -23.60
CA ALA A 380 -30.07 -2.70 -24.76
C ALA A 380 -31.39 -3.40 -24.40
N ARG A 381 -31.47 -4.03 -23.21
CA ARG A 381 -32.63 -4.81 -22.78
C ARG A 381 -33.61 -4.05 -21.90
N ILE A 382 -33.15 -3.00 -21.23
CA ILE A 382 -33.93 -2.24 -20.25
C ILE A 382 -33.99 -0.78 -20.70
N PRO A 383 -35.14 -0.31 -21.22
CA PRO A 383 -35.30 1.07 -21.64
C PRO A 383 -35.02 2.05 -20.50
N GLY A 384 -34.19 3.07 -20.78
CA GLY A 384 -33.83 4.08 -19.78
C GLY A 384 -32.81 3.63 -18.73
N PHE A 385 -32.16 2.48 -18.91
CA PHE A 385 -31.15 2.00 -17.96
C PHE A 385 -29.98 2.99 -17.83
N VAL A 386 -29.60 3.31 -16.59
CA VAL A 386 -28.54 4.28 -16.29
C VAL A 386 -27.34 3.58 -15.65
N CYS A 387 -26.16 3.82 -16.22
CA CYS A 387 -24.88 3.46 -15.62
C CYS A 387 -24.29 4.69 -14.93
N GLN A 388 -23.89 4.56 -13.67
CA GLN A 388 -23.31 5.65 -12.89
C GLN A 388 -22.01 5.26 -12.23
N ILE A 389 -21.18 6.27 -11.98
CA ILE A 389 -19.95 6.14 -11.22
C ILE A 389 -20.09 7.02 -9.99
N ASP A 390 -19.70 6.50 -8.84
CA ASP A 390 -19.64 7.22 -7.58
C ASP A 390 -18.20 7.72 -7.34
N PRO A 391 -17.90 9.01 -7.58
CA PRO A 391 -16.54 9.55 -7.48
C PRO A 391 -15.99 9.54 -6.05
N ALA A 392 -16.87 9.48 -5.04
CA ALA A 392 -16.50 9.45 -3.64
C ALA A 392 -16.02 8.07 -3.16
N VAL A 393 -16.20 7.02 -3.99
CA VAL A 393 -15.81 5.65 -3.64
C VAL A 393 -14.70 5.20 -4.59
N HIS A 394 -13.52 4.90 -4.06
CA HIS A 394 -12.35 4.48 -4.84
C HIS A 394 -12.04 3.01 -4.58
N SER A 395 -12.17 2.17 -5.60
CA SER A 395 -11.71 0.79 -5.53
C SER A 395 -10.24 0.74 -5.91
N THR A 396 -9.36 0.56 -4.91
CA THR A 396 -7.92 0.54 -5.17
C THR A 396 -7.37 -0.87 -5.31
N ALA A 397 -6.26 -0.99 -6.07
CA ALA A 397 -5.72 -2.27 -6.47
C ALA A 397 -4.19 -2.35 -6.30
N PHE A 398 -3.67 -2.21 -5.07
CA PHE A 398 -2.22 -2.30 -4.79
C PHE A 398 -1.63 -3.74 -4.81
N ALA A 399 -2.44 -4.76 -5.16
CA ALA A 399 -2.03 -6.16 -5.16
C ALA A 399 -1.48 -6.65 -6.52
N ARG A 400 -0.81 -7.81 -6.51
CA ARG A 400 -0.28 -8.52 -7.70
C ARG A 400 -1.35 -8.68 -8.80
N PRO A 401 -0.96 -8.86 -10.08
CA PRO A 401 -1.91 -8.98 -11.20
C PRO A 401 -2.95 -10.09 -10.97
N THR A 402 -4.21 -9.81 -11.30
CA THR A 402 -5.28 -10.81 -11.27
C THR A 402 -5.06 -11.85 -12.36
N VAL A 403 -5.22 -13.12 -12.02
CA VAL A 403 -5.09 -14.23 -12.97
C VAL A 403 -6.47 -14.80 -13.24
N PHE A 404 -7.26 -14.09 -14.05
CA PHE A 404 -8.42 -14.70 -14.70
C PHE A 404 -8.02 -15.22 -16.07
N ARG A 405 -8.66 -16.29 -16.51
CA ARG A 405 -8.61 -16.65 -17.92
C ARG A 405 -9.25 -15.53 -18.73
N GLY A 406 -8.58 -15.08 -19.79
CA GLY A 406 -9.13 -14.05 -20.67
C GLY A 406 -10.39 -14.55 -21.38
N ASP A 407 -11.43 -13.73 -21.40
CA ASP A 407 -12.74 -14.02 -22.02
C ASP A 407 -12.74 -13.93 -23.56
N GLY A 408 -11.56 -13.91 -24.20
CA GLY A 408 -11.41 -13.67 -25.63
C GLY A 408 -11.58 -12.18 -26.02
N ALA A 409 -11.43 -11.87 -27.31
CA ALA A 409 -11.70 -10.53 -27.83
C ALA A 409 -13.21 -10.30 -27.95
N ALA A 410 -13.67 -9.05 -27.80
CA ALA A 410 -15.06 -8.71 -28.04
C ALA A 410 -15.45 -9.10 -29.47
N GLY A 411 -16.52 -9.89 -29.60
CA GLY A 411 -17.08 -10.25 -30.90
C GLY A 411 -17.83 -9.08 -31.56
N THR A 412 -18.29 -8.11 -30.76
CA THR A 412 -19.11 -6.98 -31.17
C THR A 412 -18.38 -5.64 -30.99
N VAL A 413 -18.75 -4.68 -31.83
CA VAL A 413 -18.30 -3.29 -31.73
C VAL A 413 -19.23 -2.54 -30.78
N PHE A 414 -18.66 -1.78 -29.84
CA PHE A 414 -19.45 -0.92 -28.95
C PHE A 414 -19.93 0.32 -29.72
N ALA A 415 -21.08 0.86 -29.31
CA ALA A 415 -21.65 2.08 -29.89
C ALA A 415 -20.62 3.24 -29.87
N ASP A 416 -20.76 4.22 -30.75
CA ASP A 416 -19.91 5.42 -30.71
C ASP A 416 -20.49 6.43 -29.71
N GLU A 417 -19.86 6.51 -28.54
CA GLU A 417 -20.23 7.30 -27.37
C GLU A 417 -19.16 8.33 -27.02
N ARG A 418 -18.29 8.67 -27.99
CA ARG A 418 -17.20 9.63 -27.81
C ARG A 418 -17.66 10.98 -27.29
N ARG A 419 -18.83 11.45 -27.70
CA ARG A 419 -19.41 12.72 -27.21
C ARG A 419 -19.62 12.71 -25.70
N ALA A 420 -20.12 11.61 -25.14
CA ALA A 420 -20.31 11.49 -23.70
C ALA A 420 -18.97 11.43 -22.95
N ALA A 421 -17.97 10.73 -23.52
CA ALA A 421 -16.61 10.74 -22.97
C ALA A 421 -16.00 12.15 -23.00
N GLU A 422 -16.19 12.90 -24.10
CA GLU A 422 -15.73 14.28 -24.25
C GLU A 422 -16.37 15.22 -23.22
N ASP A 423 -17.65 15.04 -22.90
CA ASP A 423 -18.32 15.84 -21.87
C ASP A 423 -17.77 15.55 -20.47
N ILE A 424 -17.47 14.29 -20.15
CA ILE A 424 -16.83 13.91 -18.88
C ILE A 424 -15.39 14.44 -18.82
N LEU A 425 -14.60 14.30 -19.90
CA LEU A 425 -13.24 14.84 -20.00
C LEU A 425 -13.25 16.37 -19.88
N ARG A 426 -14.25 17.04 -20.46
CA ARG A 426 -14.44 18.50 -20.34
C ARG A 426 -14.73 18.91 -18.91
N ALA A 427 -15.55 18.15 -18.20
CA ALA A 427 -15.83 18.35 -16.78
C ALA A 427 -14.58 18.11 -15.91
N ALA A 428 -13.73 17.13 -16.28
CA ALA A 428 -12.43 16.90 -15.65
C ALA A 428 -11.37 17.95 -16.02
N GLY A 429 -11.72 18.97 -16.80
CA GLY A 429 -10.80 20.06 -17.16
C GLY A 429 -9.93 19.76 -18.38
N PHE A 430 -10.40 18.99 -19.36
CA PHE A 430 -9.67 18.71 -20.60
C PHE A 430 -10.43 19.10 -21.88
N HIS A 431 -9.69 19.55 -22.89
CA HIS A 431 -10.17 19.69 -24.26
C HIS A 431 -9.70 18.49 -25.08
N VAL A 432 -10.63 17.83 -25.77
CA VAL A 432 -10.33 16.77 -26.73
C VAL A 432 -10.09 17.40 -28.10
N ARG A 433 -8.86 17.29 -28.60
CA ARG A 433 -8.46 17.81 -29.93
C ARG A 433 -8.86 16.87 -31.06
N GLY A 434 -8.94 15.58 -30.73
CA GLY A 434 -9.31 14.52 -31.65
C GLY A 434 -9.18 13.17 -30.97
N TRP A 435 -9.37 12.10 -31.74
CA TRP A 435 -9.24 10.73 -31.27
C TRP A 435 -8.22 9.98 -32.12
N CYS A 436 -7.23 9.42 -31.46
CA CYS A 436 -6.20 8.60 -32.08
C CYS A 436 -6.75 7.18 -32.30
N PRO A 437 -6.74 6.67 -33.54
CA PRO A 437 -7.17 5.30 -33.83
C PRO A 437 -6.25 4.30 -33.11
N PRO A 438 -6.76 3.11 -32.77
CA PRO A 438 -5.98 2.16 -32.00
C PRO A 438 -4.88 1.55 -32.88
N ARG A 439 -3.68 1.37 -32.32
CA ARG A 439 -2.57 0.71 -33.06
C ARG A 439 -2.83 -0.78 -33.30
N ARG A 440 -3.68 -1.40 -32.47
CA ARG A 440 -4.07 -2.82 -32.56
C ARG A 440 -5.56 -2.97 -32.29
N PRO A 441 -6.25 -3.97 -32.87
CA PRO A 441 -7.66 -4.23 -32.59
C PRO A 441 -7.99 -4.50 -31.11
N SER A 442 -7.00 -4.90 -30.32
CA SER A 442 -7.10 -5.19 -28.88
C SER A 442 -6.81 -4.00 -27.97
N THR A 443 -6.56 -2.81 -28.52
CA THR A 443 -6.33 -1.57 -27.75
C THR A 443 -7.47 -0.59 -27.97
N PRO A 444 -7.82 0.24 -26.97
CA PRO A 444 -8.84 1.27 -27.15
C PRO A 444 -8.33 2.40 -28.05
N MET A 445 -9.27 3.13 -28.66
CA MET A 445 -9.02 4.49 -29.14
C MET A 445 -8.73 5.40 -27.95
N LEU A 446 -7.81 6.35 -28.13
CA LEU A 446 -7.42 7.29 -27.08
C LEU A 446 -7.70 8.72 -27.54
N PRO A 447 -8.22 9.61 -26.68
CA PRO A 447 -8.35 11.02 -27.01
C PRO A 447 -6.98 11.71 -27.00
N ASP A 448 -6.78 12.65 -27.92
CA ASP A 448 -5.71 13.63 -27.83
C ASP A 448 -6.17 14.79 -26.95
N LEU A 449 -5.53 14.95 -25.79
CA LEU A 449 -6.00 15.83 -24.72
C LEU A 449 -5.12 17.06 -24.58
N THR A 450 -5.76 18.16 -24.20
CA THR A 450 -5.08 19.31 -23.61
C THR A 450 -5.76 19.78 -22.36
N TRP A 451 -4.97 20.18 -21.37
CA TRP A 451 -5.49 20.68 -20.11
C TRP A 451 -6.14 22.06 -20.30
N ARG A 452 -7.35 22.23 -19.75
CA ARG A 452 -8.12 23.46 -19.72
C ARG A 452 -7.65 24.30 -18.55
N ARG A 453 -6.70 25.18 -18.83
CA ARG A 453 -6.17 26.10 -17.83
C ARG A 453 -7.32 26.97 -17.25
N PRO A 454 -7.56 26.96 -15.93
CA PRO A 454 -8.65 27.73 -15.33
C PRO A 454 -8.37 29.23 -15.28
N ASP A 455 -7.09 29.61 -15.18
CA ASP A 455 -6.61 31.00 -15.16
C ASP A 455 -5.25 31.10 -15.85
N PRO A 456 -4.89 32.19 -16.57
CA PRO A 456 -3.60 32.31 -17.26
C PRO A 456 -2.34 32.07 -16.40
N THR A 457 -2.44 32.22 -15.09
CA THR A 457 -1.33 32.04 -14.13
C THR A 457 -1.29 30.66 -13.45
N ALA A 458 -2.34 29.86 -13.61
CA ALA A 458 -2.47 28.52 -13.05
C ALA A 458 -1.66 27.54 -13.89
N LEU A 459 -0.68 26.84 -13.32
CA LEU A 459 0.07 25.77 -13.98
C LEU A 459 -0.43 24.41 -13.47
N ARG A 460 -0.27 23.38 -14.30
CA ARG A 460 -0.46 21.98 -13.91
C ARG A 460 0.87 21.37 -13.47
N TRP A 461 0.95 20.92 -12.23
CA TRP A 461 2.14 20.34 -11.61
C TRP A 461 1.96 18.84 -11.40
N ALA A 462 3.01 18.08 -11.68
CA ALA A 462 3.18 16.72 -11.21
C ALA A 462 4.34 16.67 -10.20
N ILE A 463 4.05 16.34 -8.95
CA ILE A 463 5.07 16.06 -7.94
C ILE A 463 5.34 14.56 -7.97
N LYS A 464 6.56 14.14 -8.30
CA LYS A 464 6.96 12.73 -8.40
C LYS A 464 7.83 12.35 -7.20
N ILE A 465 7.48 11.26 -6.52
CA ILE A 465 8.16 10.80 -5.29
C ILE A 465 8.70 9.37 -5.39
N CYS A 466 9.62 9.00 -4.49
CA CYS A 466 10.18 7.66 -4.40
C CYS A 466 9.30 6.67 -3.63
N ALA A 467 8.26 7.14 -2.93
CA ALA A 467 7.35 6.27 -2.21
C ALA A 467 6.46 5.45 -3.17
N PRO A 468 6.27 4.14 -2.92
CA PRO A 468 5.32 3.33 -3.67
C PRO A 468 3.87 3.77 -3.40
N PRO A 469 2.89 3.36 -4.21
CA PRO A 469 1.50 3.72 -3.97
C PRO A 469 0.88 2.96 -2.78
N GLY A 470 -0.19 3.53 -2.21
CA GLY A 470 -1.04 2.85 -1.22
C GLY A 470 -0.44 2.76 0.19
N PRO A 471 -0.91 1.80 1.02
CA PRO A 471 -0.51 1.70 2.43
C PRO A 471 1.00 1.57 2.67
N LEU A 472 1.74 1.00 1.71
CA LEU A 472 3.20 0.90 1.79
C LEU A 472 3.89 2.26 1.65
N GLY A 473 3.36 3.16 0.81
CA GLY A 473 3.87 4.52 0.67
C GLY A 473 3.39 5.46 1.76
N ALA A 474 2.22 5.18 2.35
CA ALA A 474 1.64 6.00 3.41
C ALA A 474 2.51 6.08 4.69
N VAL A 475 3.50 5.21 4.84
CA VAL A 475 4.48 5.24 5.95
C VAL A 475 5.79 5.93 5.58
N TRP A 476 5.94 6.41 4.35
CA TRP A 476 7.13 7.12 3.88
C TRP A 476 6.94 8.63 4.04
N GLY A 477 7.98 9.30 4.55
CA GLY A 477 8.01 10.76 4.66
C GLY A 477 7.75 11.47 3.33
N ASP A 478 8.26 10.93 2.22
CA ASP A 478 8.09 11.47 0.86
C ASP A 478 6.61 11.71 0.50
N THR A 479 5.71 10.82 0.92
CA THR A 479 4.26 10.96 0.68
C THR A 479 3.70 12.19 1.38
N HIS A 480 4.05 12.39 2.65
CA HIS A 480 3.62 13.55 3.42
C HIS A 480 4.26 14.83 2.91
N PHE A 481 5.53 14.76 2.51
CA PHE A 481 6.27 15.88 1.92
C PHE A 481 5.60 16.37 0.63
N ALA A 482 5.28 15.45 -0.29
CA ALA A 482 4.59 15.82 -1.53
C ALA A 482 3.18 16.35 -1.30
N HIS A 483 2.42 15.79 -0.36
CA HIS A 483 1.09 16.32 -0.04
C HIS A 483 1.15 17.71 0.60
N GLY A 484 2.10 17.98 1.50
CA GLY A 484 2.31 19.31 2.08
C GLY A 484 2.63 20.34 1.00
N LEU A 485 3.57 20.02 0.10
CA LEU A 485 3.90 20.89 -1.04
C LEU A 485 2.71 21.06 -2.00
N ALA A 486 1.95 20.00 -2.27
CA ALA A 486 0.78 20.06 -3.14
C ALA A 486 -0.30 21.00 -2.58
N LYS A 487 -0.62 20.91 -1.28
CA LYS A 487 -1.55 21.84 -0.62
C LYS A 487 -1.09 23.29 -0.76
N ALA A 488 0.19 23.56 -0.48
CA ALA A 488 0.77 24.90 -0.56
C ALA A 488 0.76 25.50 -1.98
N LEU A 489 1.01 24.69 -3.00
CA LEU A 489 0.89 25.09 -4.41
C LEU A 489 -0.57 25.29 -4.82
N ARG A 490 -1.50 24.44 -4.37
CA ARG A 490 -2.95 24.58 -4.61
C ARG A 490 -3.50 25.88 -4.01
N ARG A 491 -3.07 26.26 -2.80
CA ARG A 491 -3.38 27.58 -2.20
C ARG A 491 -2.96 28.76 -3.08
N ARG A 492 -1.97 28.56 -3.96
CA ARG A 492 -1.49 29.55 -4.94
C ARG A 492 -2.14 29.40 -6.32
N GLY A 493 -3.31 28.77 -6.40
CA GLY A 493 -4.11 28.63 -7.62
C GLY A 493 -3.51 27.66 -8.64
N GLN A 494 -2.63 26.76 -8.22
CA GLN A 494 -2.04 25.75 -9.11
C GLN A 494 -2.85 24.45 -9.07
N PHE A 495 -2.89 23.71 -10.18
CA PHE A 495 -3.32 22.31 -10.15
C PHE A 495 -2.11 21.45 -9.82
N VAL A 496 -2.25 20.49 -8.89
CA VAL A 496 -1.12 19.64 -8.48
C VAL A 496 -1.59 18.21 -8.35
N ALA A 497 -0.92 17.31 -9.05
CA ALA A 497 -1.02 15.86 -8.90
C ALA A 497 0.21 15.31 -8.18
N VAL A 498 0.03 14.28 -7.35
CA VAL A 498 1.14 13.53 -6.74
C VAL A 498 1.25 12.14 -7.37
N ASP A 499 2.37 11.91 -8.05
CA ASP A 499 2.71 10.63 -8.66
C ASP A 499 3.57 9.81 -7.68
N SER A 500 3.06 8.64 -7.31
CA SER A 500 3.88 7.62 -6.64
C SER A 500 5.03 7.15 -7.53
N PHE A 501 6.00 6.44 -6.97
CA PHE A 501 7.14 5.94 -7.73
C PHE A 501 6.74 5.07 -8.92
N ASP A 502 5.67 4.27 -8.78
CA ASP A 502 5.21 3.38 -9.85
C ASP A 502 4.50 4.16 -10.97
N ALA A 503 3.93 5.34 -10.66
CA ALA A 503 3.28 6.23 -11.61
C ALA A 503 4.24 7.27 -12.23
N ARG A 504 5.53 7.26 -11.86
CA ARG A 504 6.51 8.28 -12.28
C ARG A 504 6.64 8.45 -13.80
N GLU A 505 6.33 7.41 -14.57
CA GLU A 505 6.36 7.39 -16.05
C GLU A 505 4.96 7.37 -16.69
N ARG A 506 3.91 7.79 -15.97
CA ARG A 506 2.55 7.81 -16.53
C ARG A 506 2.51 8.57 -17.86
N TRP A 507 1.82 8.00 -18.84
CA TRP A 507 1.80 8.51 -20.22
C TRP A 507 1.12 9.88 -20.34
N THR A 508 0.31 10.25 -19.35
CA THR A 508 -0.35 11.56 -19.25
C THR A 508 0.58 12.67 -18.74
N SER A 509 1.87 12.38 -18.46
CA SER A 509 2.83 13.38 -17.97
C SER A 509 3.07 14.52 -18.97
N SER A 510 2.75 14.31 -20.25
CA SER A 510 2.83 15.35 -21.29
C SER A 510 1.79 16.47 -21.11
N LEU A 511 0.76 16.25 -20.29
CA LEU A 511 -0.26 17.25 -19.97
C LEU A 511 0.21 18.25 -18.90
N ASP A 512 1.27 17.93 -18.15
CA ASP A 512 1.74 18.73 -17.04
C ASP A 512 2.66 19.86 -17.52
N ASP A 513 2.41 21.09 -17.03
CA ASP A 513 3.25 22.23 -17.32
C ASP A 513 4.62 22.12 -16.62
N VAL A 514 4.62 21.53 -15.42
CA VAL A 514 5.77 21.42 -14.52
C VAL A 514 5.82 20.03 -13.90
N THR A 515 7.01 19.42 -13.92
CA THR A 515 7.29 18.23 -13.11
C THR A 515 8.30 18.60 -12.04
N LEU A 516 7.97 18.31 -10.79
CA LEU A 516 8.87 18.43 -9.66
C LEU A 516 9.18 17.05 -9.10
N VAL A 517 10.43 16.63 -9.19
CA VAL A 517 10.91 15.39 -8.59
C VAL A 517 11.40 15.69 -7.18
N VAL A 518 10.72 15.15 -6.17
CA VAL A 518 11.24 15.10 -4.80
C VAL A 518 12.19 13.91 -4.74
N ARG A 519 13.47 14.19 -4.85
CA ARG A 519 14.51 13.19 -5.09
C ARG A 519 14.97 12.57 -3.76
N GLY A 520 14.45 11.37 -3.50
CA GLY A 520 14.76 10.52 -2.34
C GLY A 520 15.89 9.50 -2.61
N PRO A 521 15.71 8.20 -2.35
CA PRO A 521 16.72 7.16 -2.63
C PRO A 521 16.77 6.68 -4.09
N TYR A 522 15.75 6.96 -4.92
CA TYR A 522 15.68 6.43 -6.29
C TYR A 522 15.66 7.53 -7.35
N ARG A 523 16.47 7.36 -8.40
CA ARG A 523 16.47 8.24 -9.56
C ARG A 523 15.13 8.19 -10.27
N ILE A 524 14.59 9.37 -10.59
CA ILE A 524 13.40 9.54 -11.41
C ILE A 524 13.79 10.40 -12.60
N THR A 525 13.69 9.85 -13.81
CA THR A 525 13.94 10.61 -15.04
C THR A 525 12.81 11.60 -15.26
N PRO A 526 13.10 12.89 -15.54
CA PRO A 526 12.07 13.85 -15.84
C PRO A 526 11.42 13.56 -17.21
N PRO A 527 10.16 13.98 -17.45
CA PRO A 527 9.55 13.87 -18.76
C PRO A 527 10.26 14.76 -19.79
N ALA A 528 10.05 14.47 -21.07
CA ALA A 528 10.66 15.22 -22.18
C ALA A 528 10.03 16.61 -22.42
N THR A 529 8.88 16.89 -21.80
CA THR A 529 8.10 18.12 -21.98
C THR A 529 7.87 18.82 -20.65
N GLY A 530 7.62 20.13 -20.70
CA GLY A 530 7.35 20.94 -19.52
C GLY A 530 8.62 21.42 -18.81
N THR A 531 8.45 22.17 -17.73
CA THR A 531 9.56 22.64 -16.88
C THR A 531 9.92 21.54 -15.89
N ARG A 532 11.19 21.13 -15.86
CA ARG A 532 11.68 20.02 -15.04
C ARG A 532 12.42 20.56 -13.83
N VAL A 533 11.90 20.28 -12.63
CA VAL A 533 12.47 20.70 -11.35
C VAL A 533 12.92 19.45 -10.59
N GLU A 534 14.14 19.46 -10.07
CA GLU A 534 14.61 18.45 -9.12
C GLU A 534 14.82 19.09 -7.76
N TRP A 535 14.34 18.45 -6.70
CA TRP A 535 14.62 18.82 -5.33
C TRP A 535 15.25 17.64 -4.59
N ILE A 536 16.56 17.69 -4.43
CA ILE A 536 17.37 16.68 -3.76
C ILE A 536 17.19 16.83 -2.26
N ILE A 537 16.51 15.88 -1.63
CA ILE A 537 16.24 15.89 -0.18
C ILE A 537 17.09 14.85 0.58
N SER A 538 17.65 13.85 -0.10
CA SER A 538 18.47 12.82 0.54
C SER A 538 19.41 12.12 -0.44
N HIS A 539 20.24 11.23 0.10
CA HIS A 539 21.20 10.41 -0.68
C HIS A 539 22.11 11.21 -1.64
N PRO A 540 22.79 12.26 -1.15
CA PRO A 540 23.68 13.08 -1.99
C PRO A 540 24.82 12.26 -2.62
N ASP A 541 25.21 11.15 -1.99
CA ASP A 541 26.20 10.19 -2.48
C ASP A 541 25.81 9.51 -3.79
N GLN A 542 24.53 9.53 -4.16
CA GLN A 542 24.00 8.87 -5.36
C GLN A 542 23.71 9.83 -6.50
N ILE A 543 23.80 11.15 -6.27
CA ILE A 543 23.49 12.16 -7.28
C ILE A 543 24.66 12.32 -8.25
N THR A 544 24.34 12.39 -9.53
CA THR A 544 25.34 12.53 -10.59
C THR A 544 25.14 13.81 -11.38
N ARG A 545 26.23 14.35 -11.96
CA ARG A 545 26.17 15.48 -12.90
C ARG A 545 25.22 15.21 -14.07
N ALA A 546 25.18 13.98 -14.57
CA ALA A 546 24.32 13.60 -15.68
C ALA A 546 22.83 13.72 -15.31
N GLU A 547 22.47 13.31 -14.09
CA GLU A 547 21.11 13.47 -13.56
C GLU A 547 20.73 14.95 -13.40
N VAL A 548 21.57 15.74 -12.74
CA VAL A 548 21.33 17.20 -12.56
C VAL A 548 21.12 17.91 -13.90
N ASN A 549 21.87 17.53 -14.94
CA ASN A 549 21.75 18.10 -16.27
C ASN A 549 20.45 17.73 -17.01
N ASP A 550 19.70 16.74 -16.54
CA ASP A 550 18.39 16.40 -17.09
C ASP A 550 17.28 17.37 -16.64
N PHE A 551 17.57 18.29 -15.72
CA PHE A 551 16.59 19.23 -15.14
C PHE A 551 16.88 20.69 -15.51
N ASP A 552 15.83 21.52 -15.49
CA ASP A 552 15.91 22.95 -15.80
C ASP A 552 16.19 23.80 -14.56
N ILE A 553 15.74 23.32 -13.39
CA ILE A 553 15.92 23.94 -12.08
C ILE A 553 16.30 22.83 -11.11
N VAL A 554 17.37 23.00 -10.35
CA VAL A 554 17.86 22.00 -9.39
C VAL A 554 18.03 22.66 -8.04
N TYR A 555 17.39 22.06 -7.04
CA TYR A 555 17.52 22.41 -5.63
C TYR A 555 18.13 21.28 -4.82
N ALA A 556 18.82 21.61 -3.73
CA ALA A 556 19.23 20.60 -2.75
C ALA A 556 19.05 21.09 -1.30
N ALA A 557 18.69 20.16 -0.41
CA ALA A 557 18.44 20.40 1.00
C ALA A 557 19.72 20.54 1.86
N SER A 558 20.77 21.14 1.29
CA SER A 558 22.04 21.46 1.95
C SER A 558 22.69 22.67 1.29
N ASP A 559 23.07 23.67 2.08
CA ASP A 559 23.80 24.84 1.60
C ASP A 559 25.18 24.44 1.06
N ARG A 560 25.93 23.70 1.89
CA ARG A 560 27.30 23.28 1.60
C ARG A 560 27.38 22.40 0.36
N TRP A 561 26.50 21.40 0.26
CA TRP A 561 26.51 20.49 -0.89
C TRP A 561 26.09 21.21 -2.16
N SER A 562 25.07 22.09 -2.11
CA SER A 562 24.64 22.89 -3.25
C SER A 562 25.78 23.73 -3.83
N ALA A 563 26.52 24.43 -2.97
CA ALA A 563 27.66 25.25 -3.39
C ALA A 563 28.79 24.39 -4.00
N THR A 564 29.21 23.34 -3.28
CA THR A 564 30.30 22.45 -3.70
C THR A 564 29.97 21.73 -5.01
N ALA A 565 28.76 21.20 -5.14
CA ALA A 565 28.30 20.51 -6.35
C ALA A 565 28.16 21.49 -7.52
N SER A 566 27.70 22.72 -7.28
CA SER A 566 27.58 23.74 -8.32
C SER A 566 28.94 24.08 -8.93
N GLU A 567 29.95 24.33 -8.08
CA GLU A 567 31.32 24.59 -8.53
C GLU A 567 31.91 23.37 -9.24
N ARG A 568 31.77 22.18 -8.65
CA ARG A 568 32.33 20.93 -9.18
C ARG A 568 31.76 20.57 -10.55
N TRP A 569 30.47 20.82 -10.78
CA TRP A 569 29.78 20.40 -12.00
C TRP A 569 29.55 21.52 -13.00
N ASN A 570 29.86 22.75 -12.63
CA ASN A 570 29.58 23.95 -13.42
C ASN A 570 28.11 24.01 -13.86
N THR A 571 27.21 23.72 -12.92
CA THR A 571 25.75 23.75 -13.08
C THR A 571 25.15 24.40 -11.83
N VAL A 572 24.18 25.29 -11.97
CA VAL A 572 23.57 25.96 -10.81
C VAL A 572 22.69 25.00 -10.03
N ILE A 573 23.04 24.73 -8.78
CA ILE A 573 22.23 24.01 -7.80
C ILE A 573 21.94 24.99 -6.65
N SER A 574 20.68 25.35 -6.47
CA SER A 574 20.28 26.32 -5.45
C SER A 574 19.95 25.63 -4.12
N PRO A 575 20.38 26.16 -2.97
CA PRO A 575 19.97 25.61 -1.69
C PRO A 575 18.47 25.80 -1.47
N LEU A 576 17.80 24.73 -1.05
CA LEU A 576 16.41 24.72 -0.62
C LEU A 576 16.25 23.64 0.45
N LEU A 577 16.41 24.02 1.71
CA LEU A 577 16.29 23.11 2.84
C LEU A 577 14.89 22.51 2.91
N GLU A 578 14.77 21.33 3.51
CA GLU A 578 13.49 20.73 3.87
C GLU A 578 12.64 21.68 4.75
N CYS A 579 11.39 21.30 4.97
CA CYS A 579 10.37 22.16 5.57
C CYS A 579 9.29 21.33 6.27
N THR A 580 8.36 22.02 6.92
CA THR A 580 7.26 21.40 7.70
C THR A 580 5.87 21.71 7.11
N ASP A 581 4.90 20.82 7.36
CA ASP A 581 3.47 21.07 7.10
C ASP A 581 2.84 21.80 8.30
N THR A 582 2.63 23.10 8.15
CA THR A 582 2.04 23.96 9.19
C THR A 582 0.58 23.66 9.46
N ASP A 583 -0.12 22.96 8.56
CA ASP A 583 -1.50 22.52 8.79
C ASP A 583 -1.54 21.35 9.82
N GLN A 584 -0.38 20.72 10.08
CA GLN A 584 -0.25 19.53 10.92
C GLN A 584 0.64 19.76 12.15
N PHE A 585 1.80 20.39 11.96
CA PHE A 585 2.81 20.60 12.98
C PHE A 585 2.73 22.01 13.55
N TYR A 586 2.06 22.11 14.69
CA TYR A 586 1.93 23.32 15.48
C TYR A 586 1.72 22.96 16.97
N PRO A 587 2.13 23.83 17.92
CA PRO A 587 1.90 23.59 19.34
C PRO A 587 0.40 23.64 19.67
N ARG A 588 -0.07 22.67 20.45
CA ARG A 588 -1.45 22.58 20.97
C ARG A 588 -1.53 22.92 22.47
N GLY A 589 -0.41 23.17 23.13
CA GLY A 589 -0.33 23.41 24.57
C GLY A 589 -0.45 22.13 25.40
N LEU A 590 -0.04 20.98 24.83
CA LEU A 590 -0.15 19.69 25.51
C LEU A 590 0.94 19.52 26.57
N GLN A 591 0.60 18.79 27.64
CA GLN A 591 1.55 18.48 28.70
C GLN A 591 2.58 17.45 28.22
N ARG A 592 3.85 17.68 28.55
CA ARG A 592 4.93 16.74 28.24
C ARG A 592 4.87 15.51 29.14
N THR A 593 5.31 14.39 28.60
CA THR A 593 5.55 13.14 29.31
C THR A 593 7.05 12.91 29.42
N ASP A 594 7.41 11.91 30.21
CA ASP A 594 8.81 11.54 30.49
C ASP A 594 9.43 10.73 29.33
N GLU A 595 8.66 10.47 28.27
CA GLU A 595 9.06 9.55 27.21
C GLU A 595 10.02 10.19 26.20
N ILE A 596 11.15 9.52 25.99
CA ILE A 596 12.07 9.79 24.89
C ILE A 596 11.61 8.98 23.67
N VAL A 597 11.44 9.64 22.52
CA VAL A 597 10.84 9.01 21.34
C VAL A 597 11.73 9.10 20.10
N PHE A 598 11.64 8.08 19.24
CA PHE A 598 12.16 8.12 17.88
C PHE A 598 11.07 7.66 16.91
N VAL A 599 10.84 8.43 15.83
CA VAL A 599 9.87 8.07 14.78
C VAL A 599 10.59 7.94 13.45
N GLY A 600 10.66 6.73 12.91
CA GLY A 600 11.31 6.44 11.63
C GLY A 600 11.60 4.95 11.42
N THR A 601 12.27 4.61 10.33
CA THR A 601 12.72 3.24 10.01
C THR A 601 14.23 3.14 10.12
N ALA A 602 14.73 1.98 10.56
CA ALA A 602 16.16 1.69 10.58
C ALA A 602 16.78 1.60 9.17
N ARG A 603 15.97 1.34 8.13
CA ARG A 603 16.39 1.20 6.72
C ARG A 603 17.59 0.26 6.51
N GLY A 604 17.68 -0.79 7.33
CA GLY A 604 18.74 -1.79 7.20
C GLY A 604 20.11 -1.37 7.75
N ILE A 605 20.21 -0.28 8.52
CA ILE A 605 21.41 0.11 9.27
C ILE A 605 21.08 0.39 10.74
N ALA A 606 22.07 0.24 11.62
CA ALA A 606 21.93 0.69 13.01
C ALA A 606 21.87 2.22 13.06
N ARG A 607 20.99 2.73 13.92
CA ARG A 607 20.73 4.16 14.11
C ARG A 607 21.28 4.58 15.48
N PRO A 608 22.45 5.25 15.56
CA PRO A 608 23.12 5.54 16.83
C PRO A 608 22.20 6.23 17.85
N SER A 609 21.33 7.15 17.40
CA SER A 609 20.38 7.84 18.27
C SER A 609 19.38 6.91 18.96
N VAL A 610 19.23 5.66 18.54
CA VAL A 610 18.31 4.70 19.16
C VAL A 610 19.07 3.57 19.85
N VAL A 611 20.04 2.98 19.16
CA VAL A 611 20.73 1.79 19.68
C VAL A 611 21.65 2.11 20.86
N VAL A 612 22.28 3.29 20.87
CA VAL A 612 23.23 3.69 21.92
C VAL A 612 22.51 3.97 23.25
N PRO A 613 21.43 4.79 23.29
CA PRO A 613 20.71 5.01 24.55
C PRO A 613 20.14 3.71 25.14
N LEU A 614 19.54 2.86 24.30
CA LEU A 614 18.99 1.57 24.75
C LEU A 614 20.08 0.64 25.31
N ALA A 615 21.26 0.60 24.68
CA ALA A 615 22.40 -0.17 25.18
C ALA A 615 22.94 0.37 26.51
N ALA A 616 22.80 1.69 26.75
CA ALA A 616 23.14 2.35 28.01
C ALA A 616 22.04 2.24 29.09
N GLY A 617 20.93 1.55 28.80
CA GLY A 617 19.81 1.38 29.75
C GLY A 617 18.83 2.56 29.80
N ILE A 618 18.93 3.52 28.87
CA ILE A 618 18.01 4.65 28.75
C ILE A 618 16.81 4.21 27.91
N PRO A 619 15.57 4.31 28.43
CA PRO A 619 14.39 3.86 27.70
C PRO A 619 14.07 4.79 26.53
N VAL A 620 13.96 4.24 25.32
CA VAL A 620 13.54 4.94 24.10
C VAL A 620 12.33 4.23 23.51
N ARG A 621 11.26 4.97 23.20
CA ARG A 621 10.09 4.45 22.48
C ARG A 621 10.20 4.71 20.98
N VAL A 622 10.18 3.64 20.21
CA VAL A 622 10.41 3.67 18.76
C VAL A 622 9.12 3.40 18.00
N TYR A 623 8.78 4.31 17.09
CA TYR A 623 7.65 4.18 16.18
C TYR A 623 8.14 4.05 14.75
N GLY A 624 7.85 2.92 14.11
CA GLY A 624 8.19 2.68 12.70
C GLY A 624 8.59 1.23 12.42
N PRO A 625 8.77 0.87 11.14
CA PRO A 625 9.11 -0.49 10.74
C PRO A 625 10.62 -0.77 10.82
N ASP A 626 10.99 -2.05 10.64
CA ASP A 626 12.38 -2.54 10.45
C ASP A 626 13.32 -2.49 11.66
N TRP A 627 12.80 -2.33 12.87
CA TRP A 627 13.63 -2.20 14.09
C TRP A 627 14.01 -3.51 14.79
N ARG A 628 13.26 -4.60 14.55
CA ARG A 628 13.39 -5.86 15.32
C ARG A 628 14.78 -6.49 15.30
N THR A 629 15.62 -6.17 14.31
CA THR A 629 17.00 -6.67 14.23
C THR A 629 18.03 -5.81 14.96
N TYR A 630 17.64 -4.62 15.43
CA TYR A 630 18.54 -3.62 16.01
C TYR A 630 18.27 -3.33 17.48
N ILE A 631 17.01 -3.46 17.94
CA ILE A 631 16.60 -3.09 19.29
C ILE A 631 15.66 -4.15 19.90
N PRO A 632 15.54 -4.19 21.25
CA PRO A 632 14.57 -5.06 21.91
C PRO A 632 13.14 -4.75 21.47
N ALA A 633 12.29 -5.80 21.37
CA ALA A 633 10.89 -5.63 21.00
C ALA A 633 10.11 -4.71 21.96
N SER A 634 10.48 -4.69 23.24
CA SER A 634 9.89 -3.81 24.26
C SER A 634 10.13 -2.31 24.00
N ALA A 635 11.14 -1.95 23.21
CA ALA A 635 11.40 -0.57 22.81
C ALA A 635 10.55 -0.13 21.60
N ILE A 636 9.96 -1.07 20.85
CA ILE A 636 9.12 -0.78 19.68
C ILE A 636 7.70 -0.52 20.17
N ALA A 637 7.29 0.75 20.19
CA ALA A 637 5.95 1.16 20.62
C ALA A 637 4.88 0.80 19.57
N ALA A 638 5.20 0.96 18.28
CA ALA A 638 4.35 0.54 17.16
C ALA A 638 5.14 0.47 15.84
N GLU A 639 4.66 -0.33 14.88
CA GLU A 639 5.25 -0.39 13.53
C GLU A 639 4.94 0.87 12.68
N THR A 640 3.94 1.66 13.07
CA THR A 640 3.53 2.90 12.41
C THR A 640 2.85 3.83 13.42
N ILE A 641 2.89 5.14 13.19
CA ILE A 641 2.06 6.13 13.89
C ILE A 641 1.20 6.86 12.85
N PRO A 642 -0.12 7.02 13.07
CA PRO A 642 -0.95 7.86 12.21
C PRO A 642 -0.35 9.26 12.10
N ASN A 643 -0.25 9.77 10.88
CA ASN A 643 0.44 11.03 10.62
C ASN A 643 -0.24 12.21 11.34
N ASP A 644 -1.57 12.23 11.39
CA ASP A 644 -2.37 13.22 12.14
C ASP A 644 -2.10 13.23 13.66
N ARG A 645 -1.57 12.16 14.23
CA ARG A 645 -1.14 12.06 15.64
C ARG A 645 0.32 12.38 15.88
N LEU A 646 1.11 12.55 14.81
CA LEU A 646 2.56 12.72 14.93
C LEU A 646 2.95 14.03 15.61
N SER A 647 2.24 15.13 15.31
CA SER A 647 2.52 16.42 15.95
C SER A 647 2.27 16.38 17.46
N GLU A 648 1.17 15.76 17.91
CA GLU A 648 0.88 15.57 19.35
C GLU A 648 1.97 14.72 20.01
N ARG A 649 2.44 13.67 19.34
CA ARG A 649 3.52 12.82 19.83
C ARG A 649 4.85 13.56 19.99
N TYR A 650 5.17 14.46 19.06
CA TYR A 650 6.38 15.29 19.15
C TYR A 650 6.29 16.36 20.22
N GLU A 651 5.14 17.01 20.36
CA GLU A 651 4.92 18.01 21.39
C GLU A 651 4.97 17.43 22.80
N THR A 652 4.35 16.26 23.00
CA THR A 652 4.24 15.61 24.31
C THR A 652 5.48 14.82 24.72
N ALA A 653 6.43 14.55 23.84
CA ALA A 653 7.66 13.84 24.22
C ALA A 653 8.55 14.69 25.12
N SER A 654 9.24 14.04 26.06
CA SER A 654 10.34 14.67 26.82
C SER A 654 11.43 15.12 25.87
N ILE A 655 11.85 14.21 24.98
CA ILE A 655 12.86 14.42 23.95
C ILE A 655 12.47 13.62 22.71
N VAL A 656 12.53 14.27 21.55
CA VAL A 656 12.49 13.64 20.22
C VAL A 656 13.91 13.44 19.73
N LEU A 657 14.30 12.19 19.48
CA LEU A 657 15.61 11.85 18.96
C LEU A 657 15.64 11.91 17.43
N ASN A 658 16.73 12.44 16.90
CA ASN A 658 17.00 12.51 15.48
C ASN A 658 18.43 12.07 15.16
N ASP A 659 18.56 11.32 14.07
CA ASP A 659 19.82 11.05 13.39
C ASP A 659 19.61 11.09 11.87
N GLN A 660 20.71 11.18 11.14
CA GLN A 660 20.71 11.32 9.69
C GLN A 660 21.05 10.00 9.00
N TRP A 661 20.90 9.97 7.68
CA TRP A 661 21.65 9.00 6.89
C TRP A 661 23.14 9.40 6.87
N PRO A 662 24.11 8.47 6.88
CA PRO A 662 25.54 8.84 6.96
C PRO A 662 25.99 9.87 5.92
N ALA A 663 25.65 9.65 4.64
CA ALA A 663 25.99 10.61 3.58
C ALA A 663 25.25 11.95 3.73
N MET A 664 24.06 11.96 4.34
CA MET A 664 23.35 13.21 4.64
C MET A 664 24.07 14.00 5.72
N ARG A 665 24.55 13.33 6.78
CA ARG A 665 25.34 13.97 7.84
C ARG A 665 26.63 14.58 7.29
N GLU A 666 27.36 13.83 6.48
CA GLU A 666 28.65 14.25 5.90
C GLU A 666 28.52 15.49 4.99
N GLU A 667 27.42 15.55 4.23
CA GLU A 667 27.18 16.56 3.20
C GLU A 667 26.21 17.68 3.64
N GLY A 668 25.84 17.76 4.92
CA GLY A 668 25.04 18.88 5.44
C GLY A 668 23.54 18.83 5.13
N PHE A 669 22.97 17.66 4.90
CA PHE A 669 21.53 17.49 4.69
C PHE A 669 20.83 17.26 6.03
N ILE A 670 19.96 18.20 6.40
CA ILE A 670 19.15 18.12 7.61
C ILE A 670 17.82 17.45 7.25
N ALA A 671 17.58 16.23 7.75
CA ALA A 671 16.29 15.55 7.58
C ALA A 671 15.09 16.39 8.08
N MET A 672 13.90 16.04 7.60
CA MET A 672 12.62 16.66 7.97
C MET A 672 12.32 16.70 9.48
N ARG A 673 12.72 15.69 10.27
CA ARG A 673 12.20 15.46 11.63
C ARG A 673 12.42 16.64 12.60
N PRO A 674 13.61 17.28 12.67
CA PRO A 674 13.80 18.51 13.43
C PRO A 674 12.85 19.64 13.03
N PHE A 675 12.56 19.81 11.73
CA PHE A 675 11.61 20.84 11.28
C PHE A 675 10.22 20.58 11.86
N ASP A 676 9.70 19.36 11.72
CA ASP A 676 8.38 18.98 12.21
C ASP A 676 8.27 19.03 13.74
N ALA A 677 9.29 18.51 14.44
CA ALA A 677 9.28 18.46 15.90
C ALA A 677 9.37 19.86 16.52
N VAL A 678 10.25 20.74 16.02
CA VAL A 678 10.33 22.13 16.49
C VAL A 678 9.07 22.92 16.11
N ALA A 679 8.53 22.71 14.90
CA ALA A 679 7.26 23.32 14.49
C ALA A 679 6.08 22.92 15.39
N ALA A 680 6.10 21.71 15.95
CA ALA A 680 5.14 21.23 16.95
C ALA A 680 5.42 21.71 18.39
N GLY A 681 6.53 22.41 18.65
CA GLY A 681 6.93 22.83 20.00
C GLY A 681 7.65 21.73 20.82
N GLY A 682 8.12 20.68 20.14
CA GLY A 682 8.89 19.59 20.73
C GLY A 682 10.34 19.95 21.05
N ARG A 683 10.96 19.15 21.91
CA ARG A 683 12.38 19.23 22.29
C ARG A 683 13.17 18.20 21.50
N VAL A 684 14.21 18.61 20.77
CA VAL A 684 14.92 17.72 19.83
C VAL A 684 16.39 17.59 20.20
N ILE A 685 16.86 16.34 20.31
CA ILE A 685 18.29 16.02 20.26
C ILE A 685 18.61 15.40 18.89
N SER A 686 19.55 16.00 18.16
CA SER A 686 19.96 15.57 16.82
C SER A 686 21.46 15.32 16.71
N GLU A 687 21.89 14.49 15.77
CA GLU A 687 23.28 14.53 15.30
C GLU A 687 23.63 15.94 14.81
N ASP A 688 24.88 16.34 15.04
CA ASP A 688 25.47 17.57 14.49
C ASP A 688 25.65 17.45 12.97
N VAL A 689 25.12 18.44 12.25
CA VAL A 689 25.07 18.54 10.78
C VAL A 689 25.29 19.99 10.41
N ASP A 690 26.07 20.25 9.35
CA ASP A 690 26.32 21.60 8.85
C ASP A 690 25.01 22.38 8.65
N GLY A 691 24.92 23.57 9.27
CA GLY A 691 23.78 24.48 9.17
C GLY A 691 22.63 24.23 10.15
N ILE A 692 22.65 23.16 10.97
CA ILE A 692 21.57 22.87 11.92
C ILE A 692 21.41 23.96 12.99
N ASP A 693 22.53 24.52 13.45
CA ASP A 693 22.61 25.64 14.40
C ASP A 693 22.04 26.94 13.79
N ARG A 694 22.34 27.24 12.53
CA ARG A 694 21.81 28.42 11.83
C ARG A 694 20.29 28.37 11.70
N VAL A 695 19.76 27.18 11.40
CA VAL A 695 18.32 26.98 11.20
C VAL A 695 17.58 27.01 12.55
N PHE A 696 18.03 26.23 13.52
CA PHE A 696 17.25 25.99 14.74
C PHE A 696 17.73 26.79 15.96
N GLY A 697 18.96 27.29 15.97
CA GLY A 697 19.58 27.86 17.15
C GLY A 697 19.54 26.88 18.32
N ASP A 698 19.27 27.39 19.52
CA ASP A 698 19.22 26.60 20.75
C ASP A 698 17.98 25.68 20.85
N ALA A 699 17.05 25.73 19.88
CA ALA A 699 15.85 24.88 19.89
C ALA A 699 16.15 23.40 19.59
N VAL A 700 17.31 23.11 18.98
CA VAL A 700 17.78 21.75 18.72
C VAL A 700 19.14 21.58 19.37
N VAL A 701 19.25 20.60 20.25
CA VAL A 701 20.50 20.25 20.92
C VAL A 701 21.23 19.21 20.08
N THR A 702 22.50 19.45 19.78
CA THR A 702 23.28 18.56 18.91
C THR A 702 24.24 17.67 19.68
N PHE A 703 24.51 16.47 19.16
CA PHE A 703 25.60 15.61 19.61
C PHE A 703 26.52 15.19 18.45
N ARG A 704 27.80 14.99 18.74
CA ARG A 704 28.82 14.54 17.78
C ARG A 704 29.23 13.10 17.97
N THR A 705 29.17 12.63 19.22
CA THR A 705 29.63 11.30 19.63
C THR A 705 28.55 10.54 20.40
N GLU A 706 28.67 9.21 20.43
CA GLU A 706 27.78 8.33 21.20
C GLU A 706 27.84 8.65 22.70
N GLN A 707 29.02 8.99 23.23
CA GLN A 707 29.23 9.34 24.63
C GLN A 707 28.53 10.66 24.99
N GLU A 708 28.61 11.65 24.11
CA GLU A 708 27.92 12.93 24.26
C GLU A 708 26.40 12.76 24.26
N LEU A 709 25.86 11.92 23.36
CA LEU A 709 24.44 11.59 23.35
C LEU A 709 23.99 11.01 24.70
N VAL A 710 24.69 10.01 25.22
CA VAL A 710 24.35 9.39 26.51
C VAL A 710 24.46 10.42 27.65
N ALA A 711 25.50 11.25 27.65
CA ALA A 711 25.67 12.30 28.65
C ALA A 711 24.53 13.32 28.62
N LEU A 712 24.08 13.73 27.43
CA LEU A 712 22.93 14.64 27.26
C LEU A 712 21.63 14.02 27.78
N LEU A 713 21.40 12.74 27.52
CA LEU A 713 20.17 12.04 27.92
C LEU A 713 20.10 11.72 29.43
N HIS A 714 21.19 11.85 30.17
CA HIS A 714 21.19 11.77 31.62
C HIS A 714 20.89 13.11 32.32
N ARG A 715 20.89 14.22 31.58
CA ARG A 715 20.57 15.55 32.13
C ARG A 715 19.06 15.76 32.20
N ASP A 716 18.65 16.67 33.06
CA ASP A 716 17.26 17.14 33.09
C ASP A 716 16.95 17.88 31.76
N PRO A 717 15.91 17.45 31.01
CA PRO A 717 15.46 18.15 29.81
C PRO A 717 15.12 19.63 30.05
N ASP A 718 14.67 20.02 31.24
CA ASP A 718 14.35 21.42 31.57
C ASP A 718 15.61 22.30 31.71
N GLU A 719 16.76 21.70 32.02
CA GLU A 719 18.06 22.39 32.03
C GLU A 719 18.74 22.38 30.66
N LEU A 720 18.36 21.42 29.81
CA LEU A 720 19.01 21.20 28.52
C LEU A 720 18.42 22.08 27.41
N PHE A 721 17.11 22.33 27.47
CA PHE A 721 16.39 23.06 26.44
C PHE A 721 16.03 24.48 26.90
N PRO A 722 15.86 25.43 25.97
CA PRO A 722 15.39 26.77 26.29
C PRO A 722 14.03 26.78 26.98
N ASP A 723 13.70 27.92 27.59
CA ASP A 723 12.39 28.13 28.18
C ASP A 723 11.25 28.07 27.14
N PHE A 724 10.02 27.99 27.64
CA PHE A 724 8.83 27.88 26.80
C PHE A 724 8.70 29.03 25.80
N ALA A 725 9.02 30.26 26.20
CA ALA A 725 8.92 31.44 25.34
C ALA A 725 9.89 31.36 24.15
N THR A 726 11.13 30.94 24.42
CA THR A 726 12.17 30.78 23.40
C THR A 726 11.84 29.63 22.44
N LEU A 727 11.39 28.48 22.95
CA LEU A 727 10.93 27.36 22.12
C LEU A 727 9.72 27.75 21.27
N SER A 728 8.77 28.51 21.82
CA SER A 728 7.61 29.00 21.07
C SER A 728 8.03 29.94 19.93
N ALA A 729 8.94 30.87 20.19
CA ALA A 729 9.47 31.78 19.17
C ALA A 729 10.23 31.03 18.07
N ALA A 730 11.02 30.00 18.43
CA ALA A 730 11.68 29.13 17.47
C ALA A 730 10.67 28.36 16.61
N SER A 731 9.63 27.82 17.25
CA SER A 731 8.53 27.11 16.59
C SER A 731 7.82 28.00 15.56
N GLU A 732 7.46 29.23 15.93
CA GLU A 732 6.86 30.22 15.04
C GLU A 732 7.76 30.58 13.86
N ARG A 733 9.06 30.77 14.11
CA ARG A 733 10.06 31.06 13.07
C ARG A 733 10.14 29.90 12.06
N ILE A 734 10.22 28.65 12.52
CA ILE A 734 10.26 27.48 11.63
C ILE A 734 8.97 27.37 10.80
N ARG A 735 7.79 27.54 11.41
CA ARG A 735 6.51 27.53 10.67
C ARG A 735 6.39 28.67 9.65
N ARG A 736 7.02 29.81 9.89
CA ARG A 736 7.01 30.94 8.94
C ARG A 736 8.01 30.75 7.80
N ASP A 737 9.26 30.45 8.14
CA ASP A 737 10.40 30.55 7.22
C ASP A 737 10.75 29.20 6.55
N HIS A 738 10.34 28.08 7.17
CA HIS A 738 10.60 26.71 6.72
C HIS A 738 9.30 25.90 6.58
N SER A 739 8.25 26.50 6.00
CA SER A 739 7.00 25.82 5.65
C SER A 739 6.91 25.46 4.17
N PHE A 740 6.03 24.51 3.84
CA PHE A 740 5.69 24.23 2.44
C PHE A 740 5.14 25.47 1.71
N ASP A 741 4.47 26.40 2.40
CA ASP A 741 4.03 27.65 1.78
C ASP A 741 5.21 28.51 1.33
N ALA A 742 6.21 28.71 2.20
CA ALA A 742 7.42 29.45 1.84
C ALA A 742 8.15 28.80 0.65
N ARG A 743 8.24 27.46 0.65
CA ARG A 743 8.89 26.70 -0.44
C ARG A 743 8.09 26.76 -1.74
N ALA A 744 6.78 26.60 -1.68
CA ALA A 744 5.89 26.67 -2.84
C ALA A 744 5.98 28.05 -3.51
N GLU A 745 6.09 29.13 -2.73
CA GLU A 745 6.26 30.48 -3.25
C GLU A 745 7.57 30.65 -4.02
N GLN A 746 8.69 30.26 -3.41
CA GLN A 746 10.02 30.36 -4.01
C GLN A 746 10.11 29.52 -5.30
N ILE A 747 9.62 28.29 -5.27
CA ILE A 747 9.64 27.38 -6.42
C ILE A 747 8.74 27.91 -7.55
N LEU A 748 7.51 28.36 -7.23
CA LEU A 748 6.59 28.91 -8.22
C LEU A 748 7.13 30.18 -8.88
N ALA A 749 7.77 31.06 -8.12
CA ALA A 749 8.42 32.26 -8.64
C ALA A 749 9.53 31.90 -9.64
N THR A 750 10.42 30.98 -9.26
CA THR A 750 11.53 30.51 -10.11
C THR A 750 11.03 29.85 -11.40
N VAL A 751 10.00 28.99 -11.30
CA VAL A 751 9.39 28.34 -12.47
C VAL A 751 8.76 29.37 -13.41
N ARG A 752 8.06 30.38 -12.87
CA ARG A 752 7.45 31.45 -13.68
C ARG A 752 8.51 32.27 -14.41
N GLU A 753 9.61 32.59 -13.76
CA GLU A 753 10.74 33.29 -14.38
C GLU A 753 11.35 32.46 -15.50
N ARG A 754 11.70 31.20 -15.24
CA ARG A 754 12.26 30.27 -16.24
C ARG A 754 11.39 30.18 -17.49
N ARG A 755 10.07 30.03 -17.30
CA ARG A 755 9.10 29.92 -18.41
C ARG A 755 8.95 31.21 -19.22
N ARG A 756 9.10 32.39 -18.59
CA ARG A 756 9.12 33.68 -19.31
C ARG A 756 10.39 33.81 -20.16
N SER A 757 11.53 33.40 -19.64
CA SER A 757 12.83 33.47 -20.34
C SER A 757 12.90 32.52 -21.55
N SER A 758 12.33 31.32 -21.45
CA SER A 758 12.24 30.38 -22.59
C SER A 758 11.38 30.94 -23.72
N LYS A 759 10.21 31.52 -23.42
CA LYS A 759 9.33 32.12 -24.45
C LYS A 759 10.00 33.26 -25.21
N ARG A 760 10.86 34.05 -24.56
CA ARG A 760 11.61 35.13 -25.25
C ARG A 760 12.65 34.60 -26.22
N HIS A 761 13.28 33.45 -25.91
CA HIS A 761 14.25 32.82 -26.80
C HIS A 761 13.59 32.19 -28.04
N ASP A 762 12.38 31.67 -27.91
CA ASP A 762 11.63 31.08 -29.04
C ASP A 762 11.03 32.14 -29.99
N VAL A 763 10.79 33.37 -29.53
CA VAL A 763 10.29 34.49 -30.37
C VAL A 763 11.41 35.26 -31.06
N ALA A 764 12.65 35.15 -30.55
CA ALA A 764 13.83 35.77 -31.13
C ALA A 764 14.54 34.90 -32.19
N ARG A 765 14.03 33.69 -32.44
CA ARG A 765 14.41 32.79 -33.53
C ARG A 765 13.29 32.76 -34.56
#